data_AF-A0A5M4D7Z9-F1
#
_entry.id   AF-A0A5M4D7Z9-F1
#
_cell.length_a   1.000
_cell.length_b   1.000
_cell.length_c   1.000
_cell.angle_alpha   90.00
_cell.angle_beta   90.00
_cell.angle_gamma   90.00
#
_symmetry.space_group_name_H-M   'P 1'
#
loop_
_entity.id
_entity.type
_entity.pdbx_description
1 polymer ?
#
loop_
_entity_poly.entity_id
_entity_poly.type
_entity_poly.pdbx_seq_one_letter_code
_entity_poly.pdbx_strand_id
1 'polypeptide(L)'
;MVRARLFLVPLLLWAVVSPSMAAVRAETDGARIALASQVSPGERLQAGDFSVLLWIHPDVPTSDARGIFEIPGVLSLCTSPTGTVIGSVEVEDDQGQAISLVADSGHPLLGGEWQLLALSFRQSGFVDIFHMDSTGLHGGIATAGELVVPLEQGASGPCLGADSQGRPALIGAYGLLVFRSHSVKAADISNIRSTRRYFAPYDLAGAGSMNGTAGAEWMLNHAATTLPIDVDAGGVTQQRAAVMGEPAGAYNIHVYDKHDQVAEEFERFNLVRQTTDVQGFRYVSTREPPLDGFFLVDPGPFAMVYPSVPGESALAVQLVHGPRRPIRVFISSNSRAVFRDDGSGQSPGNYAHGFLDLKRSEVSGVLFRPVVRGSGGPWFGLDCVDPPRADLTELIDTASGTYASFSRFWSGSARVTSEGPGGGLFLRRWGLYEMRCGPEEGSLVTPDAPLVVEAHIMAFPGASPVQWRPRRGMWQSEVGVDEAPPQQMTLDTTRHVRIFSGDDRVINHTAMVLKGNFDGLIVPGDAMFIAAGPSAGQINIIESVTQGFTQATITFDMPLMRWPEAGVELRFGPWRFETVRYEFPPVPQGDARTWRGLYVQAINEGSGFPLFAYSAYRPDVPGLQIGVAGWGGNGYLRQLLQTEPDALLGWMQQADADLWIQVPAQQNALPENMSDFTEAIRQAAPDCEIIWAAEAAHPSGVQRGWPEYIVDHAAEEGVIGIVALNHPEVGTELEQLADGQRSNLPHISRRGNLKLAELWCELLDEAAVDPCPADFAPDWGQYDFFDVQVYLSTFVTGDPSADLTGDGIIDFFDVQRFLSLFTAGCP
;
A
#
# COMPACT_ATOMS: atom_id res chain seq x y z
N MET A 1 32.78 -29.88 63.49
CA MET A 1 31.83 -29.93 62.37
C MET A 1 32.22 -28.84 61.38
N VAL A 2 32.64 -29.29 60.18
CA VAL A 2 33.00 -28.56 58.93
C VAL A 2 32.56 -27.07 58.93
N ARG A 3 33.37 -26.00 59.11
CA ARG A 3 34.67 -25.49 58.59
C ARG A 3 34.75 -25.41 57.06
N ALA A 4 35.30 -24.39 56.37
CA ALA A 4 35.70 -23.01 56.64
C ALA A 4 36.22 -22.42 55.29
N ARG A 5 35.91 -21.15 55.01
CA ARG A 5 36.72 -20.04 54.44
C ARG A 5 37.97 -20.27 53.53
N LEU A 6 37.99 -19.44 52.46
CA LEU A 6 39.05 -18.49 51.97
C LEU A 6 40.11 -18.85 50.87
N PHE A 7 40.45 -17.78 50.12
CA PHE A 7 41.56 -17.42 49.18
C PHE A 7 41.46 -17.84 47.69
N LEU A 8 41.52 -17.01 46.64
CA LEU A 8 42.33 -15.86 46.10
C LEU A 8 43.52 -16.27 45.18
N VAL A 9 43.56 -15.64 43.98
CA VAL A 9 44.68 -15.28 43.04
C VAL A 9 45.20 -16.27 41.93
N PRO A 10 45.90 -15.80 40.85
CA PRO A 10 45.54 -16.01 39.42
C PRO A 10 46.72 -16.53 38.53
N LEU A 11 46.70 -16.22 37.22
CA LEU A 11 47.67 -16.45 36.10
C LEU A 11 47.46 -17.75 35.28
N LEU A 12 47.04 -17.69 34.00
CA LEU A 12 47.67 -17.21 32.75
C LEU A 12 48.90 -18.02 32.27
N LEU A 13 48.74 -18.77 31.15
CA LEU A 13 49.62 -18.80 29.95
C LEU A 13 49.04 -19.81 28.90
N TRP A 14 48.43 -19.30 27.80
CA TRP A 14 48.89 -19.29 26.37
C TRP A 14 48.82 -20.67 25.65
N ALA A 15 48.36 -20.88 24.41
CA ALA A 15 47.86 -20.08 23.27
C ALA A 15 46.98 -21.04 22.42
N VAL A 16 45.98 -20.64 21.61
CA VAL A 16 46.07 -20.15 20.21
C VAL A 16 44.63 -19.80 19.76
N VAL A 17 44.51 -18.80 18.90
CA VAL A 17 43.29 -18.21 18.31
C VAL A 17 42.40 -19.23 17.57
N SER A 18 41.09 -19.19 17.82
CA SER A 18 40.03 -19.36 16.81
C SER A 18 38.70 -18.81 17.37
N PRO A 19 37.95 -17.97 16.65
CA PRO A 19 36.67 -17.45 17.12
C PRO A 19 35.59 -18.54 17.03
N SER A 20 35.32 -19.19 18.16
CA SER A 20 34.13 -20.01 18.37
C SER A 20 33.09 -19.18 19.11
N MET A 21 32.21 -18.45 18.42
CA MET A 21 30.92 -18.00 18.96
C MET A 21 29.96 -17.62 17.84
N ALA A 22 29.13 -18.58 17.43
CA ALA A 22 27.70 -18.46 17.13
C ALA A 22 27.23 -19.77 16.48
N ALA A 23 27.20 -20.85 17.26
CA ALA A 23 26.47 -22.06 16.88
C ALA A 23 25.13 -22.02 17.61
N VAL A 24 24.10 -21.46 16.98
CA VAL A 24 22.73 -21.79 17.35
C VAL A 24 22.46 -23.16 16.74
N ARG A 25 22.56 -24.19 17.58
CA ARG A 25 22.07 -25.53 17.26
C ARG A 25 20.57 -25.54 17.54
N ALA A 26 19.75 -25.51 16.50
CA ALA A 26 18.34 -25.82 16.60
C ALA A 26 18.20 -27.34 16.72
N GLU A 27 18.31 -27.87 17.94
CA GLU A 27 17.70 -29.16 18.28
C GLU A 27 16.24 -28.89 18.58
N THR A 28 15.38 -29.02 17.58
CA THR A 28 13.95 -29.23 17.77
C THR A 28 13.55 -30.46 16.97
N ASP A 29 13.14 -31.51 17.67
CA ASP A 29 12.37 -32.60 17.07
C ASP A 29 11.15 -31.99 16.37
N GLY A 30 11.15 -31.94 15.03
CA GLY A 30 9.95 -31.69 14.25
C GLY A 30 9.75 -30.27 13.67
N ALA A 31 10.71 -29.77 12.89
CA ALA A 31 10.33 -28.90 11.77
C ALA A 31 9.63 -29.76 10.70
N ARG A 32 8.33 -29.97 10.87
CA ARG A 32 7.47 -30.57 9.86
C ARG A 32 6.82 -29.45 9.06
N ILE A 33 6.82 -29.54 7.74
CA ILE A 33 5.73 -28.93 6.97
C ILE A 33 4.48 -29.67 7.43
N ALA A 34 3.73 -29.06 8.35
CA ALA A 34 2.47 -29.61 8.83
C ALA A 34 1.46 -29.42 7.69
N LEU A 35 1.23 -30.48 6.93
CA LEU A 35 -0.08 -30.66 6.29
C LEU A 35 -1.12 -30.57 7.40
N ALA A 36 -2.27 -29.94 7.15
CA ALA A 36 -3.34 -29.70 8.13
C ALA A 36 -3.42 -30.82 9.18
N SER A 37 -3.61 -30.44 10.45
CA SER A 37 -3.46 -31.27 11.65
C SER A 37 -4.29 -32.57 11.73
N GLN A 38 -4.98 -32.93 10.65
CA GLN A 38 -5.61 -34.23 10.47
C GLN A 38 -4.66 -35.30 9.93
N VAL A 39 -3.59 -34.96 9.20
CA VAL A 39 -2.64 -35.98 8.70
C VAL A 39 -1.72 -36.44 9.85
N SER A 40 -2.24 -37.35 10.65
CA SER A 40 -1.48 -38.05 11.68
C SER A 40 -0.31 -38.79 11.03
N PRO A 41 0.83 -39.04 11.72
CA PRO A 41 1.90 -39.89 11.19
C PRO A 41 1.50 -41.33 10.83
N GLY A 42 0.23 -41.71 11.09
CA GLY A 42 -0.41 -42.95 10.65
C GLY A 42 -1.47 -42.76 9.56
N GLU A 43 -1.55 -41.57 8.96
CA GLU A 43 -2.34 -41.30 7.75
C GLU A 43 -1.36 -40.92 6.64
N ARG A 44 -0.70 -41.92 6.04
CA ARG A 44 -0.14 -41.71 4.70
C ARG A 44 -1.27 -41.31 3.74
N LEU A 45 -0.96 -40.56 2.68
CA LEU A 45 -1.93 -40.10 1.68
C LEU A 45 -2.93 -41.22 1.36
N GLN A 46 -4.16 -41.12 1.88
CA GLN A 46 -5.18 -42.13 1.61
C GLN A 46 -5.49 -42.12 0.12
N ALA A 47 -5.69 -43.30 -0.48
CA ALA A 47 -5.75 -43.49 -1.92
C ALA A 47 -6.81 -42.61 -2.62
N GLY A 48 -6.36 -41.48 -3.15
CA GLY A 48 -7.04 -40.57 -4.06
C GLY A 48 -6.05 -40.06 -5.10
N ASP A 49 -6.54 -39.52 -6.22
CA ASP A 49 -5.64 -38.95 -7.23
C ASP A 49 -4.96 -37.69 -6.68
N PHE A 50 -3.64 -37.56 -6.89
CA PHE A 50 -2.96 -36.29 -6.65
C PHE A 50 -1.80 -36.06 -7.59
N SER A 51 -1.37 -34.80 -7.70
CA SER A 51 -0.17 -34.44 -8.47
C SER A 51 0.65 -33.39 -7.76
N VAL A 52 1.97 -33.54 -7.82
CA VAL A 52 2.97 -32.54 -7.43
C VAL A 52 3.60 -31.98 -8.70
N LEU A 53 3.61 -30.67 -8.88
CA LEU A 53 4.31 -29.99 -9.98
C LEU A 53 5.45 -29.14 -9.44
N LEU A 54 6.55 -29.03 -10.18
CA LEU A 54 7.74 -28.25 -9.80
C LEU A 54 8.44 -27.65 -11.02
N TRP A 55 8.60 -26.33 -11.04
CA TRP A 55 9.52 -25.64 -11.95
C TRP A 55 10.94 -25.65 -11.39
N ILE A 56 11.94 -25.90 -12.24
CA ILE A 56 13.36 -25.87 -11.86
C ILE A 56 14.23 -25.29 -12.98
N HIS A 57 15.35 -24.65 -12.63
CA HIS A 57 16.34 -24.14 -13.58
C HIS A 57 17.75 -24.52 -13.11
N PRO A 58 18.27 -25.69 -13.51
CA PRO A 58 19.63 -26.09 -13.14
C PRO A 58 20.64 -25.22 -13.89
N ASP A 59 21.62 -24.65 -13.20
CA ASP A 59 22.71 -23.90 -13.88
C ASP A 59 23.57 -24.80 -14.77
N VAL A 60 23.77 -26.06 -14.36
CA VAL A 60 24.57 -27.06 -15.08
C VAL A 60 23.82 -28.38 -15.16
N PRO A 61 24.04 -29.19 -16.22
CA PRO A 61 23.46 -30.52 -16.29
C PRO A 61 23.88 -31.37 -15.08
N THR A 62 22.94 -32.14 -14.51
CA THR A 62 23.23 -33.04 -13.39
C THR A 62 23.59 -34.43 -13.90
N SER A 63 24.72 -34.99 -13.44
CA SER A 63 25.20 -36.33 -13.85
C SER A 63 25.35 -37.29 -12.67
N ASP A 64 24.83 -36.92 -11.51
CA ASP A 64 24.99 -37.59 -10.23
C ASP A 64 23.68 -37.56 -9.45
N ALA A 65 23.55 -38.46 -8.47
CA ALA A 65 22.34 -38.56 -7.67
C ALA A 65 22.20 -37.40 -6.68
N ARG A 66 21.08 -36.68 -6.75
CA ARG A 66 20.79 -35.48 -5.93
C ARG A 66 19.35 -35.44 -5.49
N GLY A 67 19.08 -34.98 -4.26
CA GLY A 67 17.73 -34.65 -3.83
C GLY A 67 17.25 -33.38 -4.53
N ILE A 68 16.09 -33.44 -5.19
CA ILE A 68 15.43 -32.25 -5.76
C ILE A 68 14.41 -31.72 -4.76
N PHE A 69 13.49 -32.57 -4.31
CA PHE A 69 12.42 -32.22 -3.36
C PHE A 69 12.01 -33.45 -2.55
N GLU A 70 11.71 -33.30 -1.26
CA GLU A 70 11.27 -34.40 -0.42
C GLU A 70 10.18 -33.96 0.57
N ILE A 71 9.14 -34.77 0.67
CA ILE A 71 8.20 -34.82 1.79
C ILE A 71 8.52 -36.08 2.58
N PRO A 72 9.16 -35.95 3.76
CA PRO A 72 9.64 -37.12 4.50
C PRO A 72 8.54 -38.16 4.73
N GLY A 73 8.79 -39.38 4.27
CA GLY A 73 7.89 -40.52 4.43
C GLY A 73 6.66 -40.54 3.53
N VAL A 74 6.57 -39.63 2.55
CA VAL A 74 5.43 -39.52 1.62
C VAL A 74 5.87 -39.49 0.16
N LEU A 75 6.79 -38.61 -0.20
CA LEU A 75 7.15 -38.37 -1.59
C LEU A 75 8.59 -37.89 -1.71
N SER A 76 9.32 -38.33 -2.72
CA SER A 76 10.61 -37.75 -3.08
C SER A 76 10.73 -37.52 -4.58
N LEU A 77 11.44 -36.47 -4.96
CA LEU A 77 11.93 -36.19 -6.29
C LEU A 77 13.44 -36.06 -6.18
N CYS A 78 14.18 -36.83 -6.97
CA CYS A 78 15.63 -36.85 -6.97
C CYS A 78 16.15 -37.09 -8.38
N THR A 79 17.46 -36.97 -8.56
CA THR A 79 18.15 -37.47 -9.74
C THR A 79 18.81 -38.81 -9.41
N SER A 80 18.85 -39.70 -10.39
CA SER A 80 19.53 -40.99 -10.31
C SER A 80 21.05 -40.83 -10.41
N PRO A 81 21.85 -41.87 -10.16
CA PRO A 81 23.29 -41.85 -10.44
C PRO A 81 23.65 -41.58 -11.90
N THR A 82 22.70 -41.78 -12.83
CA THR A 82 22.85 -41.44 -14.26
C THR A 82 22.28 -40.07 -14.60
N GLY A 83 21.85 -39.30 -13.61
CA GLY A 83 21.29 -37.95 -13.73
C GLY A 83 19.80 -37.88 -14.05
N THR A 84 19.12 -39.01 -14.32
CA THR A 84 17.70 -39.05 -14.70
C THR A 84 16.80 -38.67 -13.54
N VAL A 85 15.70 -37.96 -13.79
CA VAL A 85 14.76 -37.56 -12.72
C VAL A 85 13.95 -38.78 -12.28
N ILE A 86 14.03 -39.11 -10.98
CA ILE A 86 13.28 -40.15 -10.30
C ILE A 86 12.28 -39.50 -9.34
N GLY A 87 11.06 -40.00 -9.33
CA GLY A 87 10.05 -39.66 -8.34
C GLY A 87 9.60 -40.90 -7.59
N SER A 88 9.51 -40.82 -6.27
CA SER A 88 8.95 -41.87 -5.43
C SER A 88 7.77 -41.39 -4.59
N VAL A 89 6.82 -42.28 -4.34
CA VAL A 89 5.71 -42.07 -3.41
C VAL A 89 5.58 -43.27 -2.49
N GLU A 90 5.49 -43.02 -1.20
CA GLU A 90 5.19 -44.02 -0.17
C GLU A 90 3.68 -44.10 0.03
N VAL A 91 3.11 -45.28 -0.25
CA VAL A 91 1.68 -45.57 -0.08
C VAL A 91 1.48 -46.76 0.86
N GLU A 92 0.25 -46.94 1.36
CA GLU A 92 -0.15 -48.15 2.08
C GLU A 92 -1.02 -49.02 1.18
N ASP A 93 -0.78 -50.32 1.18
CA ASP A 93 -1.69 -51.28 0.55
C ASP A 93 -2.92 -51.57 1.41
N ASP A 94 -3.83 -52.38 0.89
CA ASP A 94 -5.06 -52.79 1.58
C ASP A 94 -4.80 -53.54 2.91
N GLN A 95 -3.55 -53.92 3.20
CA GLN A 95 -3.12 -54.57 4.44
C GLN A 95 -2.39 -53.61 5.40
N GLY A 96 -2.25 -52.34 5.04
CA GLY A 96 -1.50 -51.34 5.81
C GLY A 96 0.01 -51.50 5.68
N GLN A 97 0.50 -52.25 4.70
CA GLN A 97 1.94 -52.37 4.44
C GLN A 97 2.43 -51.21 3.59
N ALA A 98 3.56 -50.61 4.00
CA ALA A 98 4.26 -49.59 3.21
C ALA A 98 4.73 -50.16 1.86
N ILE A 99 4.35 -49.50 0.76
CA ILE A 99 4.86 -49.76 -0.59
C ILE A 99 5.44 -48.45 -1.13
N SER A 100 6.66 -48.52 -1.63
CA SER A 100 7.29 -47.42 -2.38
C SER A 100 7.06 -47.62 -3.87
N LEU A 101 6.44 -46.65 -4.52
CA LEU A 101 6.26 -46.61 -5.97
C LEU A 101 7.30 -45.65 -6.55
N VAL A 102 8.14 -46.13 -7.47
CA VAL A 102 9.26 -45.35 -8.03
C VAL A 102 9.13 -45.25 -9.55
N ALA A 103 9.01 -44.05 -10.07
CA ALA A 103 8.98 -43.77 -11.50
C ALA A 103 10.23 -43.00 -11.94
N ASP A 104 10.81 -43.37 -13.08
CA ASP A 104 11.96 -42.69 -13.68
C ASP A 104 11.54 -42.04 -15.00
N SER A 105 11.84 -40.75 -15.16
CA SER A 105 11.59 -39.99 -16.39
C SER A 105 12.42 -40.49 -17.57
N GLY A 106 13.52 -41.21 -17.32
CA GLY A 106 14.49 -41.63 -18.32
C GLY A 106 15.31 -40.48 -18.92
N HIS A 107 15.18 -39.26 -18.39
CA HIS A 107 15.81 -38.06 -18.94
C HIS A 107 16.54 -37.25 -17.86
N PRO A 108 17.81 -36.86 -18.08
CA PRO A 108 18.57 -36.07 -17.12
C PRO A 108 18.14 -34.61 -17.11
N LEU A 109 18.38 -33.91 -16.00
CA LEU A 109 18.19 -32.46 -15.96
C LEU A 109 19.21 -31.73 -16.85
N LEU A 110 18.72 -30.85 -17.70
CA LEU A 110 19.52 -29.99 -18.57
C LEU A 110 19.97 -28.73 -17.82
N GLY A 111 21.16 -28.22 -18.13
CA GLY A 111 21.68 -26.99 -17.54
C GLY A 111 21.35 -25.76 -18.39
N GLY A 112 21.13 -24.62 -17.75
CA GLY A 112 20.88 -23.33 -18.39
C GLY A 112 19.48 -23.21 -19.01
N GLU A 113 18.51 -24.02 -18.56
CA GLU A 113 17.12 -23.88 -18.99
C GLU A 113 16.08 -24.27 -17.93
N TRP A 114 14.90 -23.67 -18.06
CA TRP A 114 13.74 -24.00 -17.24
C TRP A 114 13.17 -25.35 -17.62
N GLN A 115 12.82 -26.16 -16.64
CA GLN A 115 12.23 -27.48 -16.79
C GLN A 115 11.05 -27.63 -15.84
N LEU A 116 10.02 -28.35 -16.28
CA LEU A 116 8.83 -28.64 -15.48
C LEU A 116 8.81 -30.12 -15.13
N LEU A 117 8.83 -30.42 -13.84
CA LEU A 117 8.67 -31.75 -13.30
C LEU A 117 7.25 -31.92 -12.76
N ALA A 118 6.67 -33.08 -12.95
CA ALA A 118 5.44 -33.44 -12.26
C ALA A 118 5.45 -34.92 -11.83
N LEU A 119 4.98 -35.18 -10.62
CA LEU A 119 4.78 -36.51 -10.09
C LEU A 119 3.30 -36.67 -9.77
N SER A 120 2.62 -37.56 -10.49
CA SER A 120 1.18 -37.82 -10.32
C SER A 120 0.97 -39.21 -9.76
N PHE A 121 0.17 -39.30 -8.71
CA PHE A 121 -0.34 -40.56 -8.19
C PHE A 121 -1.81 -40.72 -8.57
N ARG A 122 -2.17 -41.94 -8.98
CA ARG A 122 -3.56 -42.31 -9.30
C ARG A 122 -4.08 -43.29 -8.28
N GLN A 123 -5.37 -43.18 -7.94
CA GLN A 123 -6.07 -44.11 -7.05
C GLN A 123 -5.95 -45.57 -7.52
N SER A 124 -5.73 -45.81 -8.81
CA SER A 124 -5.50 -47.15 -9.35
C SER A 124 -4.13 -47.77 -9.00
N GLY A 125 -3.29 -47.10 -8.20
CA GLY A 125 -1.98 -47.60 -7.76
C GLY A 125 -0.84 -47.34 -8.73
N PHE A 126 -0.91 -46.24 -9.47
CA PHE A 126 0.09 -45.84 -10.47
C PHE A 126 0.76 -44.55 -10.03
N VAL A 127 2.08 -44.47 -10.28
CA VAL A 127 2.82 -43.20 -10.23
C VAL A 127 3.31 -42.89 -11.63
N ASP A 128 2.95 -41.71 -12.12
CA ASP A 128 3.50 -41.13 -13.34
C ASP A 128 4.50 -40.05 -12.96
N ILE A 129 5.66 -40.07 -13.59
CA ILE A 129 6.57 -38.92 -13.61
C ILE A 129 6.57 -38.30 -14.99
N PHE A 130 6.46 -36.98 -15.04
CA PHE A 130 6.60 -36.17 -16.23
C PHE A 130 7.79 -35.23 -16.04
N HIS A 131 8.62 -35.12 -17.05
CA HIS A 131 9.74 -34.19 -17.12
C HIS A 131 9.68 -33.50 -18.49
N MET A 132 9.50 -32.18 -18.49
CA MET A 132 9.38 -31.40 -19.72
C MET A 132 10.45 -30.32 -19.80
N ASP A 133 11.25 -30.36 -20.86
CA ASP A 133 12.39 -29.49 -21.14
C ASP A 133 12.34 -28.92 -22.58
N SER A 134 13.43 -28.37 -23.12
CA SER A 134 13.52 -27.86 -24.49
C SER A 134 13.50 -28.95 -25.58
N THR A 135 13.84 -30.19 -25.23
CA THR A 135 13.91 -31.35 -26.13
C THR A 135 12.58 -32.09 -26.25
N GLY A 136 11.70 -31.98 -25.25
CA GLY A 136 10.34 -32.50 -25.31
C GLY A 136 9.76 -32.92 -23.96
N LEU A 137 8.68 -33.69 -24.02
CA LEU A 137 8.07 -34.33 -22.86
C LEU A 137 8.66 -35.73 -22.70
N HIS A 138 9.23 -35.99 -21.53
CA HIS A 138 9.71 -37.29 -21.09
C HIS A 138 8.86 -37.75 -19.91
N GLY A 139 8.80 -39.06 -19.70
CA GLY A 139 8.06 -39.59 -18.58
C GLY A 139 8.14 -41.10 -18.46
N GLY A 140 7.83 -41.57 -17.26
CA GLY A 140 7.78 -42.98 -16.91
C GLY A 140 6.53 -43.26 -16.09
N ILE A 141 6.05 -44.50 -16.18
CA ILE A 141 4.92 -44.99 -15.39
C ILE A 141 5.43 -46.17 -14.58
N ALA A 142 5.20 -46.12 -13.28
CA ALA A 142 5.47 -47.22 -12.37
C ALA A 142 4.17 -47.82 -11.86
N THR A 143 4.12 -49.15 -11.82
CA THR A 143 3.03 -49.92 -11.21
C THR A 143 3.53 -50.60 -9.94
N ALA A 144 2.65 -50.74 -8.94
CA ALA A 144 2.94 -51.55 -7.76
C ALA A 144 3.39 -52.96 -8.16
N GLY A 145 4.70 -53.24 -8.07
CA GLY A 145 5.28 -54.55 -8.42
C GLY A 145 6.69 -54.52 -9.03
N GLU A 146 7.16 -53.40 -9.57
CA GLU A 146 8.52 -53.27 -10.09
C GLU A 146 9.41 -52.40 -9.19
N LEU A 147 10.47 -53.02 -8.68
CA LEU A 147 11.63 -52.48 -7.97
C LEU A 147 11.39 -51.40 -6.89
N VAL A 148 11.39 -51.85 -5.62
CA VAL A 148 11.62 -51.00 -4.46
C VAL A 148 13.13 -50.77 -4.34
N VAL A 149 13.62 -49.59 -4.70
CA VAL A 149 14.96 -49.13 -4.28
C VAL A 149 14.77 -48.35 -2.98
N PRO A 150 15.23 -48.87 -1.82
CA PRO A 150 15.16 -48.10 -0.59
C PRO A 150 16.10 -46.89 -0.72
N LEU A 151 15.52 -45.68 -0.68
CA LEU A 151 16.29 -44.46 -0.44
C LEU A 151 16.83 -44.53 0.99
N GLU A 152 18.14 -44.31 1.16
CA GLU A 152 18.70 -44.14 2.50
C GLU A 152 18.02 -42.92 3.15
N GLN A 153 17.38 -43.12 4.30
CA GLN A 153 16.70 -42.05 5.03
C GLN A 153 17.71 -40.97 5.42
N GLY A 154 17.69 -39.86 4.67
CA GLY A 154 18.32 -38.61 5.05
C GLY A 154 17.62 -37.98 6.25
N ALA A 155 18.33 -37.08 6.93
CA ALA A 155 17.92 -36.44 8.18
C ALA A 155 16.51 -35.81 8.13
N SER A 156 15.89 -35.69 9.31
CA SER A 156 14.51 -35.25 9.51
C SER A 156 14.26 -33.79 9.09
N GLY A 157 13.78 -33.59 7.86
CA GLY A 157 13.23 -32.33 7.35
C GLY A 157 13.16 -32.31 5.81
N PRO A 158 12.28 -31.48 5.21
CA PRO A 158 12.30 -31.28 3.76
C PRO A 158 13.65 -30.67 3.34
N CYS A 159 14.37 -31.32 2.43
CA CYS A 159 15.66 -30.86 1.92
C CYS A 159 15.54 -30.51 0.43
N LEU A 160 15.87 -29.27 0.07
CA LEU A 160 16.02 -28.82 -1.31
C LEU A 160 17.52 -28.83 -1.67
N GLY A 161 17.90 -29.62 -2.67
CA GLY A 161 19.19 -29.53 -3.36
C GLY A 161 20.47 -29.80 -2.56
N ALA A 162 20.45 -30.71 -1.59
CA ALA A 162 21.67 -31.27 -1.02
C ALA A 162 22.18 -32.45 -1.87
N ASP A 163 23.47 -32.49 -2.15
CA ASP A 163 24.10 -33.70 -2.67
C ASP A 163 24.22 -34.79 -1.58
N SER A 164 24.68 -35.98 -1.96
CA SER A 164 24.92 -37.10 -1.02
C SER A 164 25.97 -36.80 0.07
N GLN A 165 26.65 -35.66 0.00
CA GLN A 165 27.63 -35.18 0.97
C GLN A 165 27.11 -34.01 1.82
N GLY A 166 25.83 -33.66 1.68
CA GLY A 166 25.19 -32.57 2.41
C GLY A 166 25.58 -31.16 1.91
N ARG A 167 26.20 -31.05 0.74
CA ARG A 167 26.57 -29.75 0.16
C ARG A 167 25.41 -29.19 -0.66
N PRO A 168 25.15 -27.88 -0.62
CA PRO A 168 24.20 -27.26 -1.52
C PRO A 168 24.69 -27.33 -2.96
N ALA A 169 23.91 -27.99 -3.82
CA ALA A 169 24.34 -28.39 -5.15
C ALA A 169 23.35 -28.04 -6.26
N LEU A 170 22.22 -27.41 -5.92
CA LEU A 170 21.36 -26.70 -6.88
C LEU A 170 21.53 -25.20 -6.66
N ILE A 171 22.20 -24.54 -7.59
CA ILE A 171 22.10 -23.09 -7.77
C ILE A 171 20.84 -22.89 -8.63
N GLY A 172 19.89 -22.04 -8.20
CA GLY A 172 18.72 -21.67 -9.02
C GLY A 172 17.46 -22.57 -9.01
N ALA A 173 17.10 -23.25 -7.90
CA ALA A 173 15.81 -23.96 -7.83
C ALA A 173 14.65 -23.00 -7.46
N TYR A 174 13.86 -22.56 -8.44
CA TYR A 174 12.63 -21.78 -8.20
C TYR A 174 11.40 -22.67 -8.23
N GLY A 175 11.10 -23.29 -7.09
CA GLY A 175 10.01 -24.23 -6.97
C GLY A 175 8.67 -23.55 -6.69
N LEU A 176 7.79 -23.52 -7.69
CA LEU A 176 6.35 -23.49 -7.41
C LEU A 176 5.89 -24.93 -7.26
N LEU A 177 5.55 -25.31 -6.03
CA LEU A 177 5.03 -26.62 -5.68
C LEU A 177 3.50 -26.56 -5.59
N VAL A 178 2.80 -27.33 -6.41
CA VAL A 178 1.34 -27.40 -6.38
C VAL A 178 0.91 -28.84 -6.14
N PHE A 179 0.09 -29.08 -5.11
CA PHE A 179 -0.62 -30.34 -4.91
C PHE A 179 -2.02 -30.21 -5.47
N ARG A 180 -2.42 -31.20 -6.25
CA ARG A 180 -3.75 -31.27 -6.86
C ARG A 180 -4.49 -32.50 -6.40
N SER A 181 -5.84 -32.48 -6.39
CA SER A 181 -6.71 -33.64 -6.05
C SER A 181 -7.02 -34.55 -7.25
N HIS A 182 -6.26 -34.40 -8.32
CA HIS A 182 -6.42 -35.17 -9.54
C HIS A 182 -5.06 -35.40 -10.17
N SER A 183 -4.97 -36.45 -10.96
CA SER A 183 -3.81 -36.77 -11.77
C SER A 183 -3.72 -35.82 -12.97
N VAL A 184 -2.53 -35.27 -13.21
CA VAL A 184 -2.24 -34.51 -14.43
C VAL A 184 -1.83 -35.47 -15.55
N LYS A 185 -2.13 -35.08 -16.79
CA LYS A 185 -1.80 -35.81 -18.01
C LYS A 185 -0.66 -35.12 -18.74
N ALA A 186 -0.03 -35.85 -19.65
CA ALA A 186 0.99 -35.33 -20.56
C ALA A 186 0.58 -34.02 -21.28
N ALA A 187 -0.69 -33.91 -21.67
CA ALA A 187 -1.23 -32.71 -22.30
C ALA A 187 -1.25 -31.50 -21.36
N ASP A 188 -1.52 -31.70 -20.05
CA ASP A 188 -1.51 -30.63 -19.06
C ASP A 188 -0.10 -30.08 -18.87
N ILE A 189 0.91 -30.96 -18.77
CA ILE A 189 2.33 -30.58 -18.66
C ILE A 189 2.79 -29.80 -19.89
N SER A 190 2.41 -30.27 -21.07
CA SER A 190 2.71 -29.59 -22.33
C SER A 190 2.06 -28.21 -22.38
N ASN A 191 0.80 -28.10 -21.96
CA ASN A 191 0.07 -26.84 -21.90
C ASN A 191 0.72 -25.87 -20.91
N ILE A 192 0.97 -26.30 -19.67
CA ILE A 192 1.64 -25.51 -18.62
C ILE A 192 2.96 -24.97 -19.14
N ARG A 193 3.83 -25.82 -19.70
CA ARG A 193 5.12 -25.36 -20.22
C ARG A 193 4.97 -24.41 -21.40
N SER A 194 4.03 -24.66 -22.30
CA SER A 194 3.80 -23.81 -23.47
C SER A 194 3.32 -22.41 -23.11
N THR A 195 2.57 -22.27 -22.00
CA THR A 195 2.16 -20.95 -21.51
C THR A 195 3.33 -20.13 -21.00
N ARG A 196 4.40 -20.81 -20.57
CA ARG A 196 5.55 -20.19 -19.91
C ARG A 196 5.13 -19.25 -18.78
N ARG A 197 4.04 -19.53 -18.07
CA ARG A 197 3.66 -18.73 -16.89
C ARG A 197 4.06 -19.45 -15.63
N TYR A 198 4.62 -18.71 -14.69
CA TYR A 198 5.14 -19.29 -13.46
C TYR A 198 4.02 -19.97 -12.66
N PHE A 199 2.85 -19.31 -12.59
CA PHE A 199 1.66 -19.82 -11.90
C PHE A 199 0.72 -20.67 -12.76
N ALA A 200 1.08 -20.99 -14.01
CA ALA A 200 0.34 -21.91 -14.90
C ALA A 200 -0.15 -23.21 -14.23
N PRO A 201 0.64 -23.86 -13.34
CA PRO A 201 0.20 -25.05 -12.60
C PRO A 201 -1.00 -24.82 -11.67
N TYR A 202 -1.36 -23.56 -11.39
CA TYR A 202 -2.41 -23.17 -10.45
C TYR A 202 -3.62 -22.54 -11.14
N ASP A 203 -3.40 -21.60 -12.06
CA ASP A 203 -4.40 -20.70 -12.64
C ASP A 203 -5.08 -21.24 -13.93
N LEU A 204 -4.54 -22.28 -14.57
CA LEU A 204 -5.13 -22.86 -15.77
C LEU A 204 -6.43 -23.63 -15.47
N ALA A 205 -7.58 -23.01 -15.76
CA ALA A 205 -8.88 -23.66 -15.76
C ALA A 205 -9.30 -24.11 -17.17
N GLY A 206 -9.69 -25.38 -17.34
CA GLY A 206 -10.32 -25.89 -18.56
C GLY A 206 -9.37 -26.40 -19.65
N ALA A 207 -8.05 -26.34 -19.44
CA ALA A 207 -7.06 -26.94 -20.34
C ALA A 207 -6.71 -28.37 -19.87
N GLY A 208 -7.30 -29.39 -20.50
CA GLY A 208 -7.02 -30.80 -20.18
C GLY A 208 -7.73 -31.30 -18.91
N SER A 209 -7.01 -31.94 -17.96
CA SER A 209 -7.58 -32.29 -16.65
C SER A 209 -7.47 -31.16 -15.61
N MET A 210 -6.83 -30.04 -15.98
CA MET A 210 -6.69 -28.87 -15.09
C MET A 210 -8.04 -28.19 -14.85
N ASN A 211 -8.43 -28.08 -13.59
CA ASN A 211 -9.64 -27.40 -13.12
C ASN A 211 -9.33 -26.10 -12.35
N GLY A 212 -8.22 -25.44 -12.67
CA GLY A 212 -7.78 -24.19 -12.03
C GLY A 212 -7.54 -24.34 -10.53
N THR A 213 -7.91 -23.31 -9.78
CA THR A 213 -7.78 -23.23 -8.32
C THR A 213 -8.61 -24.29 -7.58
N ALA A 214 -9.73 -24.72 -8.17
CA ALA A 214 -10.69 -25.64 -7.55
C ALA A 214 -10.13 -27.06 -7.31
N GLY A 215 -9.10 -27.47 -8.04
CA GLY A 215 -8.40 -28.73 -7.77
C GLY A 215 -6.96 -28.58 -7.34
N ALA A 216 -6.53 -27.37 -6.98
CA ALA A 216 -5.31 -27.16 -6.22
C ALA A 216 -5.65 -27.34 -4.73
N GLU A 217 -5.19 -28.44 -4.14
CA GLU A 217 -5.35 -28.73 -2.71
C GLU A 217 -4.47 -27.83 -1.87
N TRP A 218 -3.25 -27.64 -2.37
CA TRP A 218 -2.19 -26.99 -1.62
C TRP A 218 -1.19 -26.37 -2.60
N MET A 219 -0.59 -25.24 -2.23
CA MET A 219 0.48 -24.64 -3.01
C MET A 219 1.56 -24.12 -2.06
N LEU A 220 2.81 -24.41 -2.41
CA LEU A 220 3.97 -23.82 -1.79
C LEU A 220 4.76 -23.03 -2.83
N ASN A 221 4.87 -21.73 -2.60
CA ASN A 221 5.82 -20.91 -3.32
C ASN A 221 7.13 -20.81 -2.53
N HIS A 222 8.24 -21.13 -3.17
CA HIS A 222 9.58 -20.89 -2.64
C HIS A 222 10.41 -20.13 -3.67
N ALA A 223 10.62 -18.83 -3.46
CA ALA A 223 11.63 -18.07 -4.18
C ALA A 223 12.98 -18.29 -3.50
N ALA A 224 13.84 -19.15 -4.08
CA ALA A 224 15.26 -19.20 -3.73
C ALA A 224 16.06 -18.50 -4.83
N THR A 225 16.59 -17.30 -4.55
CA THR A 225 17.52 -16.63 -5.46
C THR A 225 18.96 -16.93 -5.04
N THR A 226 19.82 -17.18 -6.03
CA THR A 226 21.27 -17.24 -5.87
C THR A 226 21.90 -16.51 -7.06
N LEU A 227 22.34 -15.27 -6.88
CA LEU A 227 23.28 -14.58 -7.79
C LEU A 227 24.32 -13.79 -6.98
N PRO A 228 25.51 -13.50 -7.56
CA PRO A 228 26.67 -13.01 -6.84
C PRO A 228 26.49 -11.57 -6.34
N ILE A 229 27.15 -11.28 -5.22
CA ILE A 229 27.26 -9.96 -4.59
C ILE A 229 27.76 -8.94 -5.63
N ASP A 230 26.88 -8.05 -6.09
CA ASP A 230 27.29 -6.86 -6.83
C ASP A 230 27.71 -5.78 -5.83
N VAL A 231 29.01 -5.52 -5.76
CA VAL A 231 29.64 -4.61 -4.78
C VAL A 231 29.58 -3.14 -5.20
N ASP A 232 29.16 -2.84 -6.43
CA ASP A 232 29.28 -1.51 -7.03
C ASP A 232 28.01 -0.64 -6.92
N ALA A 233 26.91 -1.16 -6.35
CA ALA A 233 25.64 -0.44 -6.18
C ALA A 233 25.58 0.52 -4.95
N GLY A 234 26.74 1.01 -4.46
CA GLY A 234 26.82 2.18 -3.57
C GLY A 234 26.26 2.08 -2.14
N GLY A 235 25.75 0.93 -1.69
CA GLY A 235 25.26 0.73 -0.33
C GLY A 235 26.33 0.20 0.63
N VAL A 236 26.60 0.90 1.74
CA VAL A 236 27.61 0.52 2.76
C VAL A 236 27.21 -0.68 3.65
N THR A 237 26.18 -1.45 3.30
CA THR A 237 25.69 -2.59 4.06
C THR A 237 25.50 -3.84 3.19
N GLN A 238 25.99 -4.99 3.67
CA GLN A 238 25.86 -6.29 3.03
C GLN A 238 24.38 -6.73 2.91
N GLN A 239 23.92 -7.02 1.70
CA GLN A 239 22.53 -7.43 1.38
C GLN A 239 22.49 -8.94 1.10
N ARG A 240 21.49 -9.66 1.64
CA ARG A 240 21.52 -11.11 1.90
C ARG A 240 20.45 -11.90 1.12
N ALA A 241 20.89 -12.85 0.29
CA ALA A 241 20.09 -13.94 -0.28
C ALA A 241 20.11 -15.19 0.64
N ALA A 242 19.16 -16.11 0.47
CA ALA A 242 19.23 -17.43 1.08
C ALA A 242 20.21 -18.31 0.28
N VAL A 243 21.31 -18.73 0.92
CA VAL A 243 22.21 -19.74 0.37
C VAL A 243 21.57 -21.11 0.66
N MET A 244 21.35 -21.92 -0.37
CA MET A 244 21.02 -23.34 -0.21
C MET A 244 22.04 -23.98 0.74
N GLY A 245 21.63 -24.85 1.67
CA GLY A 245 22.52 -25.59 2.57
C GLY A 245 22.47 -25.24 4.06
N GLU A 246 21.69 -24.21 4.45
CA GLU A 246 21.24 -23.97 5.83
C GLU A 246 19.73 -24.28 5.94
N PRO A 247 19.19 -24.59 7.15
CA PRO A 247 17.76 -24.82 7.33
C PRO A 247 16.94 -23.63 6.83
N ALA A 248 15.96 -23.88 5.96
CA ALA A 248 15.00 -22.85 5.57
C ALA A 248 14.28 -22.32 6.82
N GLY A 249 14.41 -21.02 7.10
CA GLY A 249 13.55 -20.35 8.06
C GLY A 249 12.13 -20.21 7.50
N ALA A 250 11.13 -20.12 8.37
CA ALA A 250 9.69 -20.07 8.05
C ALA A 250 9.22 -18.85 7.21
N TYR A 251 10.13 -18.08 6.62
CA TYR A 251 9.88 -16.79 5.99
C TYR A 251 9.89 -16.80 4.46
N ASN A 252 10.28 -17.91 3.84
CA ASN A 252 10.39 -18.02 2.37
C ASN A 252 9.42 -19.05 1.79
N ILE A 253 8.40 -19.42 2.56
CA ILE A 253 7.50 -20.55 2.33
C ILE A 253 6.07 -20.00 2.41
N HIS A 254 5.46 -19.70 1.25
CA HIS A 254 4.05 -19.32 1.21
C HIS A 254 3.21 -20.58 1.06
N VAL A 255 2.45 -20.94 2.10
CA VAL A 255 1.59 -22.13 2.08
C VAL A 255 0.14 -21.73 1.85
N TYR A 256 -0.47 -22.23 0.79
CA TYR A 256 -1.92 -22.25 0.57
C TYR A 256 -2.43 -23.65 0.92
N ASP A 257 -3.47 -23.75 1.76
CA ASP A 257 -4.16 -24.99 2.10
C ASP A 257 -5.67 -24.82 1.92
N LYS A 258 -6.29 -25.61 1.04
CA LYS A 258 -7.73 -25.54 0.78
C LYS A 258 -8.59 -26.10 1.92
N HIS A 259 -8.02 -26.78 2.90
CA HIS A 259 -8.77 -27.49 3.95
C HIS A 259 -8.94 -26.68 5.23
N ASP A 260 -8.22 -25.56 5.37
CA ASP A 260 -8.48 -24.64 6.46
C ASP A 260 -9.91 -24.10 6.35
N GLN A 261 -10.68 -24.27 7.43
CA GLN A 261 -12.03 -23.74 7.58
C GLN A 261 -11.96 -22.23 7.79
N VAL A 262 -11.71 -21.54 6.69
CA VAL A 262 -11.85 -20.10 6.58
C VAL A 262 -13.14 -19.85 5.80
N ALA A 263 -13.92 -18.85 6.21
CA ALA A 263 -15.31 -18.70 5.77
C ALA A 263 -15.44 -18.40 4.26
N GLU A 264 -14.33 -17.97 3.62
CA GLU A 264 -14.23 -17.69 2.20
C GLU A 264 -12.99 -18.38 1.60
N GLU A 265 -13.11 -18.94 0.39
CA GLU A 265 -12.02 -19.64 -0.32
C GLU A 265 -10.76 -18.76 -0.49
N PHE A 266 -10.93 -17.44 -0.51
CA PHE A 266 -9.86 -16.46 -0.67
C PHE A 266 -9.11 -16.16 0.64
N GLU A 267 -9.77 -16.16 1.81
CA GLU A 267 -9.10 -15.92 3.10
C GLU A 267 -8.04 -16.99 3.45
N ARG A 268 -8.03 -18.12 2.75
CA ARG A 268 -7.00 -19.17 2.85
C ARG A 268 -5.62 -18.71 2.42
N PHE A 269 -5.52 -17.64 1.63
CA PHE A 269 -4.24 -16.99 1.27
C PHE A 269 -3.69 -16.04 2.34
N ASN A 270 -4.49 -15.66 3.35
CA ASN A 270 -4.10 -14.69 4.39
C ASN A 270 -3.27 -15.31 5.54
N LEU A 271 -2.87 -16.58 5.47
CA LEU A 271 -2.00 -17.22 6.48
C LEU A 271 -0.50 -17.00 6.23
N VAL A 272 -0.12 -15.91 5.55
CA VAL A 272 1.26 -15.42 5.52
C VAL A 272 1.60 -14.84 6.89
N ARG A 273 2.28 -15.61 7.75
CA ARG A 273 2.76 -15.12 9.05
C ARG A 273 4.23 -14.73 8.97
N GLN A 274 4.50 -13.43 9.04
CA GLN A 274 5.83 -12.95 9.41
C GLN A 274 6.07 -13.23 10.89
N THR A 275 7.17 -13.91 11.21
CA THR A 275 7.69 -14.00 12.57
C THR A 275 8.63 -12.82 12.88
N THR A 276 8.76 -12.47 14.17
CA THR A 276 9.30 -11.18 14.62
C THR A 276 10.79 -11.23 15.00
N ASP A 277 11.46 -12.37 14.80
CA ASP A 277 12.81 -12.62 15.32
C ASP A 277 13.90 -12.69 14.24
N VAL A 278 13.88 -11.79 13.25
CA VAL A 278 14.97 -11.68 12.28
C VAL A 278 15.35 -10.23 11.98
N GLN A 279 16.58 -9.85 12.36
CA GLN A 279 17.20 -8.58 11.96
C GLN A 279 18.20 -8.80 10.82
N GLY A 280 18.10 -7.97 9.77
CA GLY A 280 19.15 -7.79 8.76
C GLY A 280 18.99 -8.53 7.43
N PHE A 281 17.81 -8.48 6.79
CA PHE A 281 17.60 -9.00 5.42
C PHE A 281 16.91 -7.97 4.51
N ARG A 282 17.18 -8.05 3.20
CA ARG A 282 16.49 -7.28 2.14
C ARG A 282 16.03 -8.26 1.07
N TYR A 283 14.74 -8.20 0.73
CA TYR A 283 14.15 -8.90 -0.41
C TYR A 283 14.36 -8.08 -1.70
N VAL A 284 14.84 -8.74 -2.76
CA VAL A 284 14.87 -8.20 -4.13
C VAL A 284 13.97 -9.12 -4.95
N SER A 285 12.87 -8.57 -5.48
CA SER A 285 12.03 -9.27 -6.45
C SER A 285 12.73 -9.30 -7.79
N THR A 286 12.68 -10.44 -8.45
CA THR A 286 13.43 -10.77 -9.66
C THR A 286 12.55 -10.79 -10.91
N ARG A 287 11.65 -9.81 -11.11
CA ARG A 287 11.06 -9.62 -12.44
C ARG A 287 12.09 -9.23 -13.51
N GLU A 288 13.36 -9.02 -13.12
CA GLU A 288 14.55 -9.40 -13.90
C GLU A 288 15.66 -9.97 -12.97
N PRO A 289 16.68 -10.67 -13.49
CA PRO A 289 16.90 -12.12 -13.57
C PRO A 289 17.45 -12.76 -12.26
N PRO A 290 17.61 -14.11 -12.20
CA PRO A 290 17.84 -15.06 -13.29
C PRO A 290 16.61 -15.92 -13.62
N LEU A 291 15.64 -15.35 -14.34
CA LEU A 291 14.62 -16.16 -15.01
C LEU A 291 14.85 -16.22 -16.55
N ASP A 292 15.95 -15.65 -17.05
CA ASP A 292 16.38 -15.62 -18.47
C ASP A 292 15.26 -15.27 -19.48
N GLY A 293 14.27 -14.47 -19.05
CA GLY A 293 13.11 -14.10 -19.87
C GLY A 293 12.22 -15.28 -20.28
N PHE A 294 12.36 -16.45 -19.64
CA PHE A 294 11.55 -17.63 -19.97
C PHE A 294 10.09 -17.45 -19.59
N PHE A 295 9.81 -16.98 -18.36
CA PHE A 295 8.44 -16.80 -17.92
C PHE A 295 7.82 -15.55 -18.56
N LEU A 296 6.66 -15.72 -19.18
CA LEU A 296 5.83 -14.63 -19.66
C LEU A 296 5.10 -14.03 -18.46
N VAL A 297 5.15 -12.70 -18.38
CA VAL A 297 4.38 -11.89 -17.42
C VAL A 297 2.99 -11.52 -17.98
N ASP A 298 2.56 -12.23 -19.03
CA ASP A 298 1.30 -12.01 -19.74
C ASP A 298 0.12 -12.45 -18.85
N PRO A 299 -0.90 -11.60 -18.63
CA PRO A 299 -1.74 -11.65 -17.43
C PRO A 299 -2.73 -12.82 -17.32
N GLY A 300 -2.78 -13.76 -18.25
CA GLY A 300 -3.93 -14.67 -18.36
C GLY A 300 -4.39 -14.78 -19.80
N PRO A 301 -4.76 -15.95 -20.38
CA PRO A 301 -5.53 -15.92 -21.63
C PRO A 301 -6.93 -15.28 -21.40
N PHE A 302 -7.31 -15.06 -20.14
CA PHE A 302 -8.58 -14.47 -19.71
C PHE A 302 -8.44 -13.08 -19.10
N ALA A 303 -7.22 -12.56 -18.97
CA ALA A 303 -7.01 -11.25 -18.38
C ALA A 303 -7.04 -10.18 -19.46
N MET A 304 -8.01 -9.30 -19.35
CA MET A 304 -8.12 -8.13 -20.21
C MET A 304 -7.13 -7.09 -19.73
N VAL A 305 -6.18 -6.72 -20.59
CA VAL A 305 -5.39 -5.49 -20.44
C VAL A 305 -6.22 -4.36 -21.06
N TYR A 306 -6.39 -3.29 -20.30
CA TYR A 306 -7.19 -2.15 -20.72
C TYR A 306 -6.25 -1.09 -21.31
N PRO A 307 -6.60 -0.51 -22.47
CA PRO A 307 -5.84 0.61 -23.00
C PRO A 307 -6.04 1.85 -22.11
N SER A 308 -5.03 2.71 -22.05
CA SER A 308 -5.21 4.05 -21.50
C SER A 308 -6.13 4.88 -22.39
N VAL A 309 -6.91 5.75 -21.78
CA VAL A 309 -7.73 6.78 -22.44
C VAL A 309 -6.94 8.08 -22.42
N PRO A 310 -6.46 8.55 -23.59
CA PRO A 310 -5.62 9.74 -23.65
C PRO A 310 -6.42 11.01 -23.34
N GLY A 311 -5.71 12.04 -22.88
CA GLY A 311 -6.28 13.35 -22.55
C GLY A 311 -5.21 14.43 -22.45
N GLU A 312 -5.64 15.68 -22.53
CA GLU A 312 -4.76 16.84 -22.40
C GLU A 312 -4.53 17.15 -20.91
N SER A 313 -3.27 17.18 -20.48
CA SER A 313 -2.88 17.47 -19.10
C SER A 313 -1.41 17.83 -19.03
N ALA A 314 -1.11 19.13 -18.85
CA ALA A 314 0.26 19.58 -18.68
C ALA A 314 0.83 19.10 -17.33
N LEU A 315 -0.02 18.95 -16.31
CA LEU A 315 0.42 18.56 -14.97
C LEU A 315 0.65 17.05 -14.86
N ALA A 316 -0.06 16.20 -15.61
CA ALA A 316 0.27 14.78 -15.70
C ALA A 316 1.65 14.58 -16.34
N VAL A 317 1.95 15.30 -17.43
CA VAL A 317 3.27 15.28 -18.08
C VAL A 317 4.36 15.75 -17.12
N GLN A 318 4.12 16.83 -16.36
CA GLN A 318 5.05 17.28 -15.32
C GLN A 318 5.19 16.30 -14.14
N LEU A 319 4.14 15.56 -13.77
CA LEU A 319 4.24 14.48 -12.78
C LEU A 319 5.18 13.36 -13.26
N VAL A 320 5.15 13.03 -14.55
CA VAL A 320 5.95 11.97 -15.17
C VAL A 320 7.40 12.41 -15.38
N HIS A 321 7.65 13.55 -16.01
CA HIS A 321 9.00 13.97 -16.42
C HIS A 321 9.71 14.93 -15.47
N GLY A 322 8.99 15.48 -14.49
CA GLY A 322 9.52 16.39 -13.51
C GLY A 322 8.79 17.75 -13.49
N PRO A 323 8.54 18.31 -12.30
CA PRO A 323 7.80 19.55 -12.15
C PRO A 323 8.62 20.77 -12.60
N ARG A 324 7.99 21.69 -13.34
CA ARG A 324 8.56 23.02 -13.68
C ARG A 324 8.13 24.10 -12.68
N ARG A 325 7.17 23.78 -11.83
CA ARG A 325 6.58 24.64 -10.79
C ARG A 325 6.25 23.84 -9.53
N PRO A 326 5.92 24.49 -8.40
CA PRO A 326 5.24 23.79 -7.32
C PRO A 326 3.90 23.24 -7.84
N ILE A 327 3.68 21.93 -7.69
CA ILE A 327 2.42 21.25 -8.08
C ILE A 327 1.83 20.57 -6.85
N ARG A 328 0.60 20.91 -6.52
CA ARG A 328 -0.20 20.32 -5.44
C ARG A 328 -0.95 19.12 -5.99
N VAL A 329 -0.43 17.93 -5.72
CA VAL A 329 -0.99 16.67 -6.23
C VAL A 329 -1.78 15.99 -5.12
N PHE A 330 -3.08 15.77 -5.32
CA PHE A 330 -3.92 15.00 -4.40
C PHE A 330 -4.25 13.63 -4.97
N ILE A 331 -4.18 12.62 -4.11
CA ILE A 331 -4.49 11.24 -4.52
C ILE A 331 -5.64 10.74 -3.65
N SER A 332 -6.84 10.60 -4.24
CA SER A 332 -8.01 10.09 -3.53
C SER A 332 -8.09 8.58 -3.63
N SER A 333 -8.06 7.91 -2.47
CA SER A 333 -8.27 6.47 -2.36
C SER A 333 -9.23 6.15 -1.25
N ASN A 334 -10.21 5.30 -1.58
CA ASN A 334 -11.16 4.73 -0.64
C ASN A 334 -10.80 3.28 -0.27
N SER A 335 -9.63 2.79 -0.73
CA SER A 335 -9.07 1.54 -0.24
C SER A 335 -8.54 1.72 1.18
N ARG A 336 -8.52 0.64 1.96
CA ARG A 336 -8.03 0.65 3.34
C ARG A 336 -6.48 0.66 3.33
N ALA A 337 -5.87 1.14 4.42
CA ALA A 337 -4.45 1.49 4.47
C ALA A 337 -3.48 0.31 4.20
N VAL A 338 -2.25 0.66 3.83
CA VAL A 338 -1.12 -0.26 3.64
C VAL A 338 -0.58 -0.73 4.99
N PHE A 339 -0.47 -2.04 5.19
CA PHE A 339 0.26 -2.61 6.32
C PHE A 339 1.76 -2.50 6.07
N ARG A 340 2.55 -2.16 7.11
CA ARG A 340 4.01 -2.20 7.02
C ARG A 340 4.50 -3.61 6.71
N ASP A 341 5.68 -3.67 6.09
CA ASP A 341 6.36 -4.90 5.71
C ASP A 341 6.74 -5.81 6.90
N ASP A 342 6.50 -5.41 8.15
CA ASP A 342 6.73 -6.20 9.37
C ASP A 342 5.43 -6.56 10.12
N GLY A 343 4.27 -6.25 9.53
CA GLY A 343 2.95 -6.35 10.17
C GLY A 343 2.77 -5.43 11.39
N SER A 344 3.79 -4.64 11.76
CA SER A 344 3.85 -3.82 12.96
C SER A 344 3.44 -2.38 12.64
N GLY A 345 2.13 -2.22 12.58
CA GLY A 345 1.50 -0.92 12.39
C GLY A 345 1.28 -0.59 10.93
N GLN A 346 0.28 0.25 10.73
CA GLN A 346 -0.13 0.72 9.44
C GLN A 346 0.63 2.00 9.15
N SER A 347 1.26 2.05 7.99
CA SER A 347 1.50 3.36 7.42
C SER A 347 0.12 3.88 6.99
N PRO A 348 -0.30 5.11 7.28
CA PRO A 348 -1.55 5.68 6.75
C PRO A 348 -1.57 5.83 5.21
N GLY A 349 -0.73 5.07 4.49
CA GLY A 349 -0.37 5.27 3.11
C GLY A 349 -1.40 4.70 2.17
N ASN A 350 -2.10 5.61 1.50
CA ASN A 350 -2.74 5.41 0.21
C ASN A 350 -1.66 5.32 -0.89
N TYR A 351 -2.08 5.23 -2.16
CA TYR A 351 -1.19 5.20 -3.34
C TYR A 351 -0.19 6.37 -3.43
N ALA A 352 -0.45 7.48 -2.71
CA ALA A 352 0.50 8.59 -2.56
C ALA A 352 1.88 8.18 -2.05
N HIS A 353 1.98 7.13 -1.24
CA HIS A 353 3.27 6.65 -0.76
C HIS A 353 4.12 6.05 -1.88
N GLY A 354 3.49 5.45 -2.89
CA GLY A 354 4.18 4.99 -4.09
C GLY A 354 4.86 6.14 -4.80
N PHE A 355 4.14 7.25 -5.01
CA PHE A 355 4.69 8.46 -5.61
C PHE A 355 5.76 9.12 -4.72
N LEU A 356 5.56 9.20 -3.40
CA LEU A 356 6.57 9.76 -2.49
C LEU A 356 7.88 8.96 -2.52
N ASP A 357 7.81 7.64 -2.70
CA ASP A 357 9.00 6.81 -2.82
C ASP A 357 9.63 6.89 -4.22
N LEU A 358 8.82 6.84 -5.28
CA LEU A 358 9.28 6.92 -6.68
C LEU A 358 9.89 8.28 -7.01
N LYS A 359 9.18 9.35 -6.65
CA LYS A 359 9.47 10.74 -7.01
C LYS A 359 10.17 11.50 -5.87
N ARG A 360 10.78 10.80 -4.92
CA ARG A 360 11.34 11.40 -3.69
C ARG A 360 12.19 12.65 -3.96
N SER A 361 13.06 12.61 -4.98
CA SER A 361 13.95 13.72 -5.36
C SER A 361 13.24 14.95 -5.93
N GLU A 362 12.00 14.78 -6.40
CA GLU A 362 11.15 15.85 -6.94
C GLU A 362 10.14 16.35 -5.89
N VAL A 363 9.97 15.66 -4.77
CA VAL A 363 8.97 16.03 -3.75
C VAL A 363 9.47 17.22 -2.93
N SER A 364 8.69 18.30 -2.97
CA SER A 364 8.91 19.56 -2.23
C SER A 364 8.07 19.67 -0.96
N GLY A 365 7.18 18.71 -0.70
CA GLY A 365 6.47 18.62 0.57
C GLY A 365 5.29 17.67 0.56
N VAL A 366 4.56 17.70 1.65
CA VAL A 366 3.33 16.91 1.83
C VAL A 366 2.18 17.82 2.29
N LEU A 367 0.99 17.49 1.81
CA LEU A 367 -0.22 18.27 2.01
C LEU A 367 -1.24 17.48 2.82
N PHE A 368 -1.96 18.18 3.70
CA PHE A 368 -3.11 17.66 4.43
C PHE A 368 -2.86 16.31 5.11
N ARG A 369 -1.69 16.17 5.74
CA ARG A 369 -1.39 15.04 6.61
C ARG A 369 -2.40 14.99 7.76
N PRO A 370 -3.23 13.93 7.87
CA PRO A 370 -4.19 13.82 8.94
C PRO A 370 -3.53 13.76 10.31
N VAL A 371 -4.20 14.32 11.32
CA VAL A 371 -3.73 14.24 12.71
C VAL A 371 -4.17 12.94 13.38
N VAL A 372 -3.26 12.27 14.07
CA VAL A 372 -3.56 10.98 14.74
C VAL A 372 -3.20 11.01 16.23
N ARG A 373 -3.87 10.14 17.02
CA ARG A 373 -3.48 9.84 18.40
C ARG A 373 -2.35 8.82 18.40
N GLY A 374 -1.11 9.29 18.55
CA GLY A 374 0.09 8.45 18.69
C GLY A 374 1.10 8.59 17.55
N SER A 375 2.38 8.34 17.84
CA SER A 375 3.49 8.44 16.89
C SER A 375 3.66 7.13 16.11
N GLY A 376 2.93 7.02 15.00
CA GLY A 376 2.99 5.89 14.07
C GLY A 376 4.08 5.99 12.99
N GLY A 377 5.17 6.70 13.25
CA GLY A 377 6.30 6.88 12.32
C GLY A 377 6.18 8.12 11.41
N PRO A 378 7.33 8.65 10.96
CA PRO A 378 7.37 9.84 10.14
C PRO A 378 6.71 9.58 8.78
N TRP A 379 5.87 10.50 8.34
CA TRP A 379 5.42 10.56 6.95
C TRP A 379 6.18 11.67 6.25
N PHE A 380 7.24 11.33 5.52
CA PHE A 380 8.05 12.27 4.74
C PHE A 380 8.57 13.46 5.60
N GLY A 381 9.42 13.16 6.58
CA GLY A 381 9.91 14.16 7.54
C GLY A 381 8.87 14.70 8.53
N LEU A 382 7.56 14.52 8.31
CA LEU A 382 6.52 14.90 9.27
C LEU A 382 6.41 13.86 10.38
N ASP A 383 6.79 14.24 11.58
CA ASP A 383 6.54 13.48 12.80
C ASP A 383 5.60 14.25 13.74
N CYS A 384 4.75 13.49 14.41
CA CYS A 384 3.92 14.00 15.48
C CYS A 384 4.53 13.49 16.77
N VAL A 385 5.21 14.38 17.49
CA VAL A 385 5.86 14.00 18.74
C VAL A 385 5.11 14.58 19.91
N ASP A 386 4.96 13.71 20.91
CA ASP A 386 4.01 13.74 22.02
C ASP A 386 2.59 13.37 21.61
N PRO A 387 2.03 12.24 22.12
CA PRO A 387 0.59 12.08 22.08
C PRO A 387 0.03 13.30 22.81
N PRO A 388 -0.83 14.10 22.16
CA PRO A 388 -1.45 15.21 22.86
C PRO A 388 -2.09 14.63 24.12
N ARG A 389 -1.99 15.34 25.24
CA ARG A 389 -2.56 14.91 26.53
C ARG A 389 -3.93 14.27 26.26
N ALA A 390 -4.01 12.94 26.42
CA ALA A 390 -5.13 12.17 25.89
C ALA A 390 -6.46 12.59 26.52
N ASP A 391 -6.40 13.17 27.73
CA ASP A 391 -7.52 13.78 28.45
C ASP A 391 -8.06 15.08 27.84
N LEU A 392 -7.22 15.80 27.08
CA LEU A 392 -7.52 17.10 26.49
C LEU A 392 -7.69 17.07 24.97
N THR A 393 -7.70 15.89 24.37
CA THR A 393 -8.02 15.71 22.95
C THR A 393 -9.07 14.65 22.80
N GLU A 394 -9.87 14.70 21.74
CA GLU A 394 -10.76 13.61 21.33
C GLU A 394 -10.54 13.27 19.87
N LEU A 395 -10.58 11.97 19.54
CA LEU A 395 -10.56 11.56 18.15
C LEU A 395 -11.91 11.93 17.52
N ILE A 396 -11.86 12.51 16.33
CA ILE A 396 -13.05 12.75 15.51
C ILE A 396 -13.28 11.47 14.70
N ASP A 397 -14.09 10.55 15.23
CA ASP A 397 -14.47 9.30 14.57
C ASP A 397 -16.00 9.11 14.50
N THR A 398 -16.44 8.21 13.63
CA THR A 398 -17.87 7.91 13.41
C THR A 398 -18.47 6.97 14.46
N ALA A 399 -17.69 6.41 15.39
CA ALA A 399 -18.03 5.17 16.07
C ALA A 399 -18.63 5.32 17.47
N SER A 400 -18.29 6.35 18.27
CA SER A 400 -19.03 6.65 19.53
C SER A 400 -18.57 7.90 20.32
N GLY A 401 -17.78 8.78 19.72
CA GLY A 401 -17.26 9.96 20.42
C GLY A 401 -18.29 11.07 20.66
N THR A 402 -18.02 11.90 21.68
CA THR A 402 -18.72 13.17 21.96
C THR A 402 -18.72 14.12 20.75
N TYR A 403 -17.66 14.06 19.92
CA TYR A 403 -17.44 14.95 18.78
C TYR A 403 -17.60 14.23 17.43
N ALA A 404 -18.29 13.09 17.40
CA ALA A 404 -18.38 12.24 16.21
C ALA A 404 -18.98 12.96 14.98
N SER A 405 -19.85 13.95 15.16
CA SER A 405 -20.46 14.69 14.03
C SER A 405 -19.44 15.51 13.24
N PHE A 406 -18.31 15.88 13.84
CA PHE A 406 -17.24 16.59 13.12
C PHE A 406 -16.60 15.73 12.03
N SER A 407 -16.76 14.40 12.07
CA SER A 407 -16.26 13.51 11.01
C SER A 407 -16.95 13.75 9.66
N ARG A 408 -18.10 14.42 9.64
CA ARG A 408 -18.82 14.80 8.41
C ARG A 408 -18.20 16.01 7.70
N PHE A 409 -17.28 16.73 8.34
CA PHE A 409 -16.63 17.93 7.78
C PHE A 409 -15.30 17.62 7.11
N TRP A 410 -14.99 16.35 6.90
CA TRP A 410 -13.66 15.98 6.46
C TRP A 410 -13.72 14.65 5.70
N SER A 411 -12.94 14.53 4.63
CA SER A 411 -12.92 13.33 3.79
C SER A 411 -12.17 12.17 4.41
N GLY A 412 -11.31 12.42 5.40
CA GLY A 412 -10.57 11.38 6.11
C GLY A 412 -11.36 10.88 7.31
N SER A 413 -12.05 9.75 7.17
CA SER A 413 -12.36 9.02 8.39
C SER A 413 -12.11 7.55 8.19
N ALA A 414 -11.75 6.89 9.28
CA ALA A 414 -12.22 5.55 9.44
C ALA A 414 -12.55 5.28 10.90
N ARG A 415 -13.15 4.11 11.06
CA ARG A 415 -13.35 3.49 12.35
C ARG A 415 -12.00 3.04 12.87
N VAL A 416 -11.74 3.41 14.12
CA VAL A 416 -10.60 2.94 14.91
C VAL A 416 -9.27 3.42 14.33
N THR A 417 -8.23 3.42 15.15
CA THR A 417 -6.86 3.90 14.90
C THR A 417 -6.12 3.14 13.77
N SER A 418 -6.84 2.50 12.84
CA SER A 418 -6.34 1.45 11.98
C SER A 418 -6.95 1.38 10.56
N GLU A 419 -7.61 2.43 10.06
CA GLU A 419 -8.21 2.39 8.71
C GLU A 419 -8.16 3.81 8.06
N GLY A 420 -7.74 3.95 6.79
CA GLY A 420 -7.82 5.19 5.97
C GLY A 420 -6.90 6.38 6.32
N PRO A 421 -6.84 7.43 5.45
CA PRO A 421 -6.12 8.67 5.72
C PRO A 421 -6.86 9.52 6.76
N GLY A 422 -6.80 9.04 8.00
CA GLY A 422 -6.89 9.71 9.30
C GLY A 422 -8.13 10.50 9.66
N GLY A 423 -8.64 10.23 10.88
CA GLY A 423 -9.59 11.12 11.56
C GLY A 423 -8.93 12.43 11.98
N GLY A 424 -9.74 13.43 12.32
CA GLY A 424 -9.26 14.66 12.95
C GLY A 424 -9.09 14.51 14.47
N LEU A 425 -8.54 15.54 15.12
CA LEU A 425 -8.52 15.67 16.57
C LEU A 425 -9.33 16.88 16.99
N PHE A 426 -10.26 16.67 17.90
CA PHE A 426 -10.89 17.76 18.62
C PHE A 426 -10.01 18.13 19.82
N LEU A 427 -9.33 19.28 19.74
CA LEU A 427 -8.54 19.83 20.85
C LEU A 427 -9.50 20.52 21.82
N ARG A 428 -9.74 19.90 22.98
CA ARG A 428 -10.55 20.52 24.05
C ARG A 428 -9.84 21.74 24.60
N ARG A 429 -10.54 22.55 25.39
CA ARG A 429 -9.94 23.65 26.18
C ARG A 429 -8.65 23.19 26.87
N TRP A 430 -7.56 23.94 26.66
CA TRP A 430 -6.19 23.67 27.09
C TRP A 430 -5.45 22.54 26.36
N GLY A 431 -6.17 21.76 25.55
CA GLY A 431 -5.59 20.79 24.62
C GLY A 431 -4.64 21.49 23.66
N LEU A 432 -3.52 20.82 23.41
CA LEU A 432 -2.47 21.28 22.53
C LEU A 432 -2.09 20.16 21.57
N TYR A 433 -1.56 20.55 20.43
CA TYR A 433 -0.94 19.65 19.46
C TYR A 433 0.29 20.35 18.86
N GLU A 434 1.36 19.62 18.61
CA GLU A 434 2.56 20.14 17.97
C GLU A 434 2.97 19.22 16.84
N MET A 435 2.91 19.72 15.61
CA MET A 435 3.50 19.01 14.47
C MET A 435 4.96 19.43 14.32
N ARG A 436 5.84 18.47 14.02
CA ARG A 436 7.26 18.70 13.76
C ARG A 436 7.62 18.15 12.37
N CYS A 437 8.15 19.00 11.49
CA CYS A 437 8.65 18.63 10.16
C CYS A 437 10.17 18.68 10.16
N GLY A 438 10.83 17.52 10.10
CA GLY A 438 12.27 17.42 9.86
C GLY A 438 12.60 17.51 8.37
N PRO A 439 13.88 17.73 8.00
CA PRO A 439 14.32 17.49 6.64
C PRO A 439 14.09 16.02 6.25
N GLU A 440 13.80 15.77 4.99
CA GLU A 440 13.62 14.42 4.45
C GLU A 440 14.74 14.11 3.45
N GLU A 441 15.53 13.08 3.76
CA GLU A 441 16.69 12.69 2.96
C GLU A 441 16.27 12.30 1.54
N GLY A 442 17.03 12.76 0.54
CA GLY A 442 16.75 12.51 -0.86
C GLY A 442 15.57 13.29 -1.44
N SER A 443 14.98 14.22 -0.68
CA SER A 443 13.93 15.12 -1.16
C SER A 443 14.39 16.57 -1.28
N LEU A 444 13.51 17.43 -1.80
CA LEU A 444 13.74 18.87 -1.83
C LEU A 444 13.54 19.53 -0.45
N VAL A 445 12.93 18.84 0.54
CA VAL A 445 12.70 19.37 1.89
C VAL A 445 13.99 19.32 2.71
N THR A 446 14.78 20.38 2.63
CA THR A 446 16.08 20.52 3.32
C THR A 446 16.05 21.63 4.39
N PRO A 447 17.00 21.63 5.35
CA PRO A 447 17.05 22.66 6.40
C PRO A 447 17.40 24.05 5.87
N ASP A 448 18.24 24.14 4.84
CA ASP A 448 18.80 25.38 4.27
C ASP A 448 17.86 26.10 3.28
N ALA A 449 16.61 25.66 3.19
CA ALA A 449 15.56 26.24 2.37
C ALA A 449 14.40 26.77 3.22
N PRO A 450 13.56 27.70 2.73
CA PRO A 450 12.34 28.08 3.43
C PRO A 450 11.37 26.89 3.55
N LEU A 451 10.49 26.91 4.55
CA LEU A 451 9.46 25.88 4.72
C LEU A 451 8.16 26.52 5.18
N VAL A 452 7.10 26.31 4.43
CA VAL A 452 5.75 26.64 4.85
C VAL A 452 5.19 25.49 5.67
N VAL A 453 4.63 25.82 6.83
CA VAL A 453 3.91 24.88 7.69
C VAL A 453 2.51 25.41 7.93
N GLU A 454 1.52 24.54 7.74
CA GLU A 454 0.10 24.86 7.85
C GLU A 454 -0.61 23.89 8.79
N ALA A 455 -1.53 24.40 9.61
CA ALA A 455 -2.48 23.63 10.41
C ALA A 455 -3.90 23.96 9.95
N HIS A 456 -4.65 22.95 9.52
CA HIS A 456 -6.01 23.09 9.00
C HIS A 456 -7.01 22.79 10.10
N ILE A 457 -7.78 23.81 10.49
CA ILE A 457 -8.70 23.80 11.63
C ILE A 457 -10.09 24.28 11.19
N MET A 458 -11.09 24.24 12.08
CA MET A 458 -12.42 24.77 11.80
C MET A 458 -12.87 25.81 12.81
N ALA A 459 -13.40 26.93 12.31
CA ALA A 459 -14.17 27.89 13.08
C ALA A 459 -15.65 27.47 13.08
N PHE A 460 -16.28 27.54 14.25
CA PHE A 460 -17.70 27.20 14.44
C PHE A 460 -18.27 27.86 15.72
N PRO A 461 -19.60 27.88 15.91
CA PRO A 461 -20.20 28.52 17.07
C PRO A 461 -19.78 27.83 18.38
N GLY A 462 -19.10 28.54 19.26
CA GLY A 462 -18.60 28.02 20.52
C GLY A 462 -17.20 27.41 20.48
N ALA A 463 -16.52 27.51 19.34
CA ALA A 463 -15.12 27.10 19.23
C ALA A 463 -14.24 27.91 20.19
N SER A 464 -13.22 27.28 20.76
CA SER A 464 -12.18 28.01 21.48
C SER A 464 -11.32 28.82 20.53
N PRO A 465 -10.87 30.03 20.89
CA PRO A 465 -9.80 30.67 20.14
C PRO A 465 -8.56 29.75 20.12
N VAL A 466 -7.80 29.79 19.04
CA VAL A 466 -6.54 29.08 18.92
C VAL A 466 -5.39 30.03 19.23
N GLN A 467 -4.50 29.62 20.12
CA GLN A 467 -3.18 30.21 20.27
C GLN A 467 -2.18 29.31 19.56
N TRP A 468 -1.30 29.87 18.75
CA TRP A 468 -0.32 29.10 18.02
C TRP A 468 1.05 29.78 17.97
N ARG A 469 2.10 28.98 17.77
CA ARG A 469 3.50 29.44 17.73
C ARG A 469 4.31 28.60 16.74
N PRO A 470 5.11 29.22 15.88
CA PRO A 470 6.11 28.49 15.11
C PRO A 470 7.28 28.11 16.02
N ARG A 471 7.76 26.87 15.88
CA ARG A 471 8.87 26.34 16.66
C ARG A 471 9.86 25.60 15.78
N ARG A 472 11.11 25.53 16.26
CA ARG A 472 12.14 24.63 15.72
C ARG A 472 12.96 23.97 16.82
N GLY A 473 13.53 22.81 16.53
CA GLY A 473 14.36 22.09 17.49
C GLY A 473 15.35 21.14 16.81
N MET A 474 16.23 20.54 17.62
CA MET A 474 17.32 19.69 17.12
C MET A 474 16.82 18.29 16.78
N TRP A 475 16.11 17.67 17.73
CA TRP A 475 15.55 16.33 17.56
C TRP A 475 14.04 16.40 17.58
N GLN A 476 13.38 15.54 16.79
CA GLN A 476 11.93 15.43 16.82
C GLN A 476 11.41 15.07 18.22
N SER A 477 12.22 14.45 19.09
CA SER A 477 11.89 14.14 20.50
C SER A 477 11.93 15.34 21.47
N GLU A 478 12.52 16.47 21.09
CA GLU A 478 12.74 17.60 21.98
C GLU A 478 11.68 18.71 21.81
N VAL A 479 11.42 19.43 22.89
CA VAL A 479 10.58 20.65 22.84
C VAL A 479 11.31 21.73 22.06
N GLY A 480 10.66 22.29 21.05
CA GLY A 480 11.23 23.33 20.21
C GLY A 480 11.35 24.70 20.89
N VAL A 481 12.15 25.57 20.29
CA VAL A 481 12.27 26.99 20.63
C VAL A 481 11.28 27.78 19.77
N ASP A 482 10.54 28.71 20.38
CA ASP A 482 9.62 29.62 19.69
C ASP A 482 10.41 30.52 18.71
N GLU A 483 10.05 30.50 17.42
CA GLU A 483 10.63 31.36 16.38
C GLU A 483 9.98 32.74 16.32
N ALA A 484 8.72 32.84 16.76
CA ALA A 484 7.97 34.07 16.82
C ALA A 484 7.13 34.11 18.11
N PRO A 485 6.73 35.32 18.57
CA PRO A 485 5.78 35.45 19.67
C PRO A 485 4.47 34.71 19.39
N PRO A 486 3.76 34.27 20.44
CA PRO A 486 2.49 33.58 20.25
C PRO A 486 1.46 34.45 19.55
N GLN A 487 0.79 33.85 18.56
CA GLN A 487 -0.32 34.48 17.84
C GLN A 487 -1.64 33.87 18.30
N GLN A 488 -2.75 34.59 18.08
CA GLN A 488 -4.09 34.13 18.40
C GLN A 488 -5.04 34.37 17.22
N MET A 489 -5.99 33.46 17.05
CA MET A 489 -7.07 33.57 16.06
C MET A 489 -8.40 33.19 16.72
N THR A 490 -9.41 34.04 16.54
CA THR A 490 -10.77 33.78 17.04
C THR A 490 -11.48 32.78 16.13
N LEU A 491 -11.88 31.65 16.69
CA LEU A 491 -12.64 30.62 15.98
C LEU A 491 -14.13 30.60 16.35
N ASP A 492 -14.53 31.26 17.44
CA ASP A 492 -15.94 31.33 17.85
C ASP A 492 -16.73 32.22 16.88
N THR A 493 -17.67 31.62 16.17
CA THR A 493 -18.55 32.30 15.21
C THR A 493 -19.97 32.51 15.75
N THR A 494 -20.18 32.33 17.06
CA THR A 494 -21.50 32.41 17.68
C THR A 494 -22.14 33.77 17.43
N ARG A 495 -23.27 33.78 16.71
CA ARG A 495 -24.17 34.93 16.54
C ARG A 495 -25.30 34.92 17.55
N HIS A 496 -25.77 33.73 17.93
CA HIS A 496 -26.89 33.57 18.84
C HIS A 496 -26.67 32.42 19.83
N VAL A 497 -27.07 32.64 21.08
CA VAL A 497 -27.02 31.65 22.17
C VAL A 497 -28.44 31.42 22.69
N ARG A 498 -28.82 30.15 22.84
CA ARG A 498 -30.14 29.73 23.34
C ARG A 498 -29.97 28.64 24.39
N ILE A 499 -30.65 28.78 25.53
CA ILE A 499 -30.85 27.66 26.44
C ILE A 499 -32.08 26.89 25.99
N PHE A 500 -31.91 25.60 25.65
CA PHE A 500 -33.00 24.71 25.27
C PHE A 500 -33.94 24.56 26.47
N SER A 501 -35.17 25.03 26.35
CA SER A 501 -36.15 25.13 27.44
C SER A 501 -37.15 23.98 27.40
N GLY A 502 -37.97 23.81 28.46
CA GLY A 502 -39.03 22.80 28.47
C GLY A 502 -40.16 23.04 27.45
N ASP A 503 -40.22 24.23 26.85
CA ASP A 503 -41.15 24.55 25.76
C ASP A 503 -40.55 24.25 24.37
N ASP A 504 -39.24 24.00 24.29
CA ASP A 504 -38.57 23.59 23.07
C ASP A 504 -38.72 22.07 22.91
N ARG A 505 -38.82 21.59 21.66
CA ARG A 505 -39.01 20.15 21.41
C ARG A 505 -38.30 19.71 20.15
N VAL A 506 -37.68 18.54 20.22
CA VAL A 506 -37.22 17.82 19.03
C VAL A 506 -38.43 17.12 18.41
N ILE A 507 -38.71 17.40 17.14
CA ILE A 507 -39.82 16.76 16.41
C ILE A 507 -39.41 15.35 16.00
N ASN A 508 -38.22 15.24 15.41
CA ASN A 508 -37.60 14.02 14.92
C ASN A 508 -36.09 14.24 14.82
N HIS A 509 -35.35 13.29 14.23
CA HIS A 509 -33.90 13.40 14.14
C HIS A 509 -33.39 14.55 13.25
N THR A 510 -34.20 15.10 12.34
CA THR A 510 -33.77 16.18 11.43
C THR A 510 -34.48 17.50 11.69
N ALA A 511 -35.30 17.61 12.73
CA ALA A 511 -36.07 18.82 13.00
C ALA A 511 -36.34 19.08 14.48
N MET A 512 -36.30 20.34 14.88
CA MET A 512 -36.70 20.80 16.21
C MET A 512 -37.49 22.12 16.15
N VAL A 513 -38.25 22.39 17.21
CA VAL A 513 -39.00 23.63 17.39
C VAL A 513 -38.44 24.36 18.61
N LEU A 514 -38.05 25.61 18.41
CA LEU A 514 -37.61 26.51 19.46
C LEU A 514 -38.66 27.60 19.68
N LYS A 515 -39.04 27.84 20.94
CA LYS A 515 -39.90 28.95 21.33
C LYS A 515 -39.14 30.27 21.25
N GLY A 516 -39.66 31.20 20.46
CA GLY A 516 -39.05 32.52 20.25
C GLY A 516 -39.17 33.01 18.80
N ASN A 517 -38.69 34.23 18.61
CA ASN A 517 -38.47 34.80 17.28
C ASN A 517 -36.96 34.78 16.97
N PHE A 518 -36.59 34.08 15.90
CA PHE A 518 -35.22 33.88 15.46
C PHE A 518 -34.96 34.52 14.09
N ASP A 519 -35.89 35.34 13.59
CA ASP A 519 -35.78 36.02 12.31
C ASP A 519 -34.49 36.85 12.20
N GLY A 520 -33.67 36.54 11.20
CA GLY A 520 -32.35 37.14 10.97
C GLY A 520 -31.24 36.74 11.97
N LEU A 521 -31.55 35.94 13.01
CA LEU A 521 -30.56 35.47 14.00
C LEU A 521 -29.95 34.12 13.64
N ILE A 522 -30.72 33.28 12.97
CA ILE A 522 -30.33 31.95 12.49
C ILE A 522 -30.72 31.88 11.01
N VAL A 523 -29.80 31.48 10.15
CA VAL A 523 -30.05 31.37 8.70
C VAL A 523 -29.68 29.97 8.19
N PRO A 524 -30.26 29.52 7.06
CA PRO A 524 -29.78 28.34 6.35
C PRO A 524 -28.26 28.41 6.09
N GLY A 525 -27.57 27.28 6.26
CA GLY A 525 -26.10 27.16 6.19
C GLY A 525 -25.39 27.42 7.52
N ASP A 526 -26.06 27.99 8.54
CA ASP A 526 -25.48 28.10 9.88
C ASP A 526 -25.26 26.72 10.51
N ALA A 527 -24.22 26.62 11.34
CA ALA A 527 -24.04 25.51 12.25
C ALA A 527 -24.80 25.75 13.55
N MET A 528 -25.39 24.68 14.09
CA MET A 528 -25.80 24.59 15.50
C MET A 528 -24.80 23.72 16.25
N PHE A 529 -24.23 24.24 17.34
CA PHE A 529 -23.36 23.50 18.25
C PHE A 529 -24.00 23.35 19.64
N ILE A 530 -23.90 22.14 20.20
CA ILE A 530 -24.37 21.83 21.56
C ILE A 530 -23.20 21.96 22.53
N ALA A 531 -23.20 23.01 23.35
CA ALA A 531 -22.05 23.39 24.17
C ALA A 531 -21.93 22.63 25.50
N ALA A 532 -23.03 22.07 26.03
CA ALA A 532 -23.07 21.43 27.35
C ALA A 532 -24.05 20.25 27.42
N GLY A 533 -23.98 19.48 28.51
CA GLY A 533 -24.89 18.36 28.79
C GLY A 533 -24.51 17.03 28.12
N PRO A 534 -25.38 16.00 28.19
CA PRO A 534 -25.10 14.65 27.65
C PRO A 534 -24.91 14.61 26.13
N SER A 535 -25.40 15.63 25.43
CA SER A 535 -25.31 15.81 23.97
C SER A 535 -24.24 16.83 23.56
N ALA A 536 -23.39 17.28 24.50
CA ALA A 536 -22.31 18.22 24.21
C ALA A 536 -21.39 17.70 23.10
N GLY A 537 -20.82 18.62 22.32
CA GLY A 537 -19.85 18.30 21.25
C GLY A 537 -20.48 17.95 19.91
N GLN A 538 -21.82 17.91 19.82
CA GLN A 538 -22.52 17.72 18.57
C GLN A 538 -22.63 19.03 17.77
N ILE A 539 -22.39 18.95 16.46
CA ILE A 539 -22.55 20.02 15.47
C ILE A 539 -23.45 19.54 14.33
N ASN A 540 -24.36 20.38 13.82
CA ASN A 540 -25.20 20.07 12.64
C ASN A 540 -25.44 21.36 11.82
N ILE A 541 -25.53 21.22 10.50
CA ILE A 541 -25.84 22.32 9.60
C ILE A 541 -27.35 22.50 9.45
N ILE A 542 -27.78 23.76 9.47
CA ILE A 542 -29.17 24.15 9.36
C ILE A 542 -29.57 24.23 7.90
N GLU A 543 -30.43 23.31 7.48
CA GLU A 543 -31.00 23.25 6.14
C GLU A 543 -32.03 24.37 5.95
N SER A 544 -32.95 24.53 6.91
CA SER A 544 -34.02 25.51 6.81
C SER A 544 -34.49 26.02 8.17
N VAL A 545 -35.01 27.25 8.17
CA VAL A 545 -35.64 27.88 9.33
C VAL A 545 -37.01 28.41 8.93
N THR A 546 -38.07 27.87 9.52
CA THR A 546 -39.45 28.33 9.32
C THR A 546 -39.93 29.09 10.56
N GLN A 547 -40.03 30.41 10.44
CA GLN A 547 -40.46 31.28 11.54
C GLN A 547 -41.99 31.35 11.63
N GLY A 548 -42.53 31.02 12.81
CA GLY A 548 -43.92 31.29 13.21
C GLY A 548 -44.02 32.47 14.19
N PHE A 549 -45.22 32.81 14.64
CA PHE A 549 -45.42 33.97 15.53
C PHE A 549 -44.73 33.84 16.90
N THR A 550 -44.61 32.62 17.43
CA THR A 550 -44.07 32.38 18.78
C THR A 550 -42.99 31.30 18.83
N GLN A 551 -42.66 30.70 17.68
CA GLN A 551 -41.74 29.58 17.58
C GLN A 551 -41.07 29.56 16.21
N ALA A 552 -39.87 29.00 16.12
CA ALA A 552 -39.21 28.66 14.87
C ALA A 552 -39.04 27.14 14.77
N THR A 553 -39.32 26.59 13.60
CA THR A 553 -38.95 25.21 13.25
C THR A 553 -37.62 25.26 12.51
N ILE A 554 -36.63 24.52 13.00
CA ILE A 554 -35.31 24.39 12.39
C ILE A 554 -35.19 22.97 11.87
N THR A 555 -34.83 22.81 10.59
CA THR A 555 -34.44 21.52 9.99
C THR A 555 -32.94 21.47 9.77
N PHE A 556 -32.38 20.26 9.78
CA PHE A 556 -30.95 20.01 9.61
C PHE A 556 -30.71 19.12 8.40
N ASP A 557 -29.60 19.36 7.70
CA ASP A 557 -29.20 18.57 6.52
C ASP A 557 -28.95 17.10 6.90
N MET A 558 -28.51 16.87 8.13
CA MET A 558 -28.19 15.56 8.65
C MET A 558 -28.86 15.28 10.01
N PRO A 559 -29.17 13.99 10.30
CA PRO A 559 -29.77 13.60 11.58
C PRO A 559 -28.93 13.98 12.81
N LEU A 560 -29.58 14.55 13.82
CA LEU A 560 -29.10 14.73 15.17
C LEU A 560 -28.76 13.36 15.77
N MET A 561 -27.49 13.17 16.15
CA MET A 561 -27.03 11.93 16.80
C MET A 561 -27.58 11.77 18.21
N ARG A 562 -27.71 12.89 18.95
CA ARG A 562 -28.35 12.97 20.26
C ARG A 562 -29.26 14.19 20.31
N TRP A 563 -30.36 14.07 21.05
CA TRP A 563 -31.31 15.16 21.22
C TRP A 563 -30.82 16.11 22.32
N PRO A 564 -30.97 17.44 22.16
CA PRO A 564 -30.74 18.37 23.26
C PRO A 564 -31.76 18.14 24.38
N GLU A 565 -31.30 18.27 25.63
CA GLU A 565 -32.14 18.21 26.82
C GLU A 565 -32.43 19.62 27.35
N ALA A 566 -33.49 19.77 28.16
CA ALA A 566 -33.80 21.05 28.78
C ALA A 566 -32.64 21.52 29.69
N GLY A 567 -32.26 22.79 29.58
CA GLY A 567 -31.14 23.41 30.27
C GLY A 567 -29.83 23.41 29.47
N VAL A 568 -29.78 22.75 28.31
CA VAL A 568 -28.57 22.72 27.46
C VAL A 568 -28.41 24.01 26.67
N GLU A 569 -27.18 24.51 26.58
CA GLU A 569 -26.82 25.66 25.74
C GLU A 569 -26.60 25.24 24.29
N LEU A 570 -27.33 25.88 23.39
CA LEU A 570 -27.19 25.81 21.94
C LEU A 570 -26.55 27.11 21.42
N ARG A 571 -25.58 26.98 20.53
CA ARG A 571 -24.93 28.11 19.85
C ARG A 571 -25.16 28.01 18.36
N PHE A 572 -25.44 29.16 17.73
CA PHE A 572 -25.75 29.27 16.32
C PHE A 572 -24.86 30.30 15.65
N GLY A 573 -24.44 30.03 14.42
CA GLY A 573 -23.62 30.93 13.61
C GLY A 573 -22.93 30.19 12.45
N PRO A 574 -22.19 30.90 11.60
CA PRO A 574 -21.56 30.29 10.44
C PRO A 574 -20.44 29.35 10.87
N TRP A 575 -19.99 28.49 9.98
CA TRP A 575 -18.79 27.68 10.18
C TRP A 575 -17.90 27.83 8.93
N ARG A 576 -16.61 27.55 9.07
CA ARG A 576 -15.65 27.55 7.95
C ARG A 576 -14.35 26.87 8.34
N PHE A 577 -13.63 26.37 7.35
CA PHE A 577 -12.24 26.00 7.55
C PHE A 577 -11.38 27.25 7.72
N GLU A 578 -10.34 27.11 8.53
CA GLU A 578 -9.31 28.12 8.74
C GLU A 578 -7.96 27.43 8.63
N THR A 579 -6.96 28.18 8.17
CA THR A 579 -5.57 27.69 8.10
C THR A 579 -4.68 28.60 8.92
N VAL A 580 -4.00 28.02 9.90
CA VAL A 580 -2.87 28.68 10.57
C VAL A 580 -1.63 28.39 9.75
N ARG A 581 -0.96 29.43 9.25
CA ARG A 581 0.20 29.33 8.36
C ARG A 581 1.40 30.08 8.92
N TYR A 582 2.58 29.48 8.79
CA TYR A 582 3.85 30.17 9.02
C TYR A 582 4.89 29.74 8.00
N GLU A 583 5.65 30.71 7.49
CA GLU A 583 6.79 30.48 6.60
C GLU A 583 8.09 30.62 7.38
N PHE A 584 8.76 29.49 7.60
CA PHE A 584 10.06 29.45 8.23
C PHE A 584 11.12 29.91 7.21
N PRO A 585 12.04 30.81 7.59
CA PRO A 585 13.22 31.06 6.78
C PRO A 585 14.13 29.81 6.72
N PRO A 586 15.08 29.78 5.77
CA PRO A 586 16.21 28.85 5.81
C PRO A 586 16.86 28.76 7.20
N VAL A 587 17.12 27.54 7.66
CA VAL A 587 17.88 27.30 8.88
C VAL A 587 19.33 27.77 8.65
N PRO A 588 19.88 28.68 9.48
CA PRO A 588 21.23 29.17 9.30
C PRO A 588 22.28 28.05 9.34
N GLN A 589 23.30 28.16 8.50
CA GLN A 589 24.40 27.19 8.47
C GLN A 589 25.02 27.01 9.88
N GLY A 590 25.12 25.76 10.34
CA GLY A 590 25.64 25.41 11.66
C GLY A 590 24.60 25.38 12.79
N ASP A 591 23.35 25.78 12.53
CA ASP A 591 22.25 25.58 13.46
C ASP A 591 21.69 24.16 13.32
N ALA A 592 21.88 23.35 14.36
CA ALA A 592 21.42 21.96 14.37
C ALA A 592 19.89 21.82 14.55
N ARG A 593 19.15 22.93 14.74
CA ARG A 593 17.69 22.92 14.90
C ARG A 593 16.98 22.85 13.56
N THR A 594 16.99 21.65 12.97
CA THR A 594 16.55 21.42 11.60
C THR A 594 15.07 21.10 11.46
N TRP A 595 14.40 20.64 12.51
CA TRP A 595 12.94 20.46 12.43
C TRP A 595 12.23 21.79 12.66
N ARG A 596 11.13 22.00 11.93
CA ARG A 596 10.28 23.20 11.96
C ARG A 596 8.82 22.78 12.09
N GLY A 597 8.02 23.51 12.86
CA GLY A 597 6.70 23.01 13.24
C GLY A 597 5.77 24.04 13.85
N LEU A 598 4.50 23.69 13.96
CA LEU A 598 3.48 24.53 14.58
C LEU A 598 3.00 23.90 15.89
N TYR A 599 3.13 24.66 16.97
CA TYR A 599 2.43 24.43 18.22
C TYR A 599 1.07 25.11 18.16
N VAL A 600 -0.02 24.37 18.35
CA VAL A 600 -1.39 24.91 18.42
C VAL A 600 -2.05 24.51 19.74
N GLN A 601 -2.80 25.42 20.34
CA GLN A 601 -3.46 25.22 21.63
C GLN A 601 -4.82 25.90 21.68
N ALA A 602 -5.84 25.21 22.20
CA ALA A 602 -7.12 25.81 22.53
C ALA A 602 -7.01 26.59 23.85
N ILE A 603 -7.31 27.89 23.83
CA ILE A 603 -7.23 28.75 25.02
C ILE A 603 -8.56 28.77 25.81
N ASN A 604 -8.58 29.51 26.92
CA ASN A 604 -9.51 29.36 28.05
C ASN A 604 -11.01 29.63 27.80
N GLU A 605 -11.40 29.93 26.57
CA GLU A 605 -12.76 30.32 26.18
C GLU A 605 -13.31 29.26 25.22
N GLY A 606 -14.61 28.94 25.26
CA GLY A 606 -15.22 27.94 24.35
C GLY A 606 -15.00 26.47 24.72
N SER A 607 -15.39 25.58 23.80
CA SER A 607 -15.40 24.12 24.01
C SER A 607 -14.17 23.38 23.46
N GLY A 608 -13.35 24.04 22.64
CA GLY A 608 -12.25 23.46 21.88
C GLY A 608 -12.38 23.74 20.38
N PHE A 609 -11.54 23.12 19.55
CA PHE A 609 -11.68 23.18 18.10
C PHE A 609 -11.22 21.89 17.41
N PRO A 610 -11.78 21.53 16.24
CA PRO A 610 -11.27 20.45 15.42
C PRO A 610 -10.01 20.92 14.66
N LEU A 611 -9.00 20.08 14.71
CA LEU A 611 -7.78 20.12 13.92
C LEU A 611 -7.82 18.90 13.01
N PHE A 612 -7.84 19.11 11.69
CA PHE A 612 -8.04 18.02 10.73
C PHE A 612 -6.74 17.50 10.16
N ALA A 613 -5.84 18.41 9.79
CA ALA A 613 -4.62 18.04 9.11
C ALA A 613 -3.52 19.11 9.23
N TYR A 614 -2.33 18.76 8.78
CA TYR A 614 -1.24 19.70 8.58
C TYR A 614 -0.62 19.55 7.19
N SER A 615 -0.03 20.63 6.69
CA SER A 615 0.81 20.61 5.50
C SER A 615 2.20 21.12 5.83
N ALA A 616 3.23 20.59 5.19
CA ALA A 616 4.57 21.15 5.22
C ALA A 616 5.24 21.00 3.87
N TYR A 617 5.65 22.13 3.28
CA TYR A 617 6.16 22.16 1.93
C TYR A 617 7.06 23.37 1.67
N ARG A 618 7.89 23.26 0.64
CA ARG A 618 8.69 24.35 0.09
C ARG A 618 7.88 25.10 -0.96
N PRO A 619 7.70 26.42 -0.81
CA PRO A 619 7.01 27.23 -1.81
C PRO A 619 7.95 27.73 -2.93
N ASP A 620 9.26 27.59 -2.76
CA ASP A 620 10.29 28.32 -3.52
C ASP A 620 10.95 27.52 -4.65
N VAL A 621 10.59 26.25 -4.81
CA VAL A 621 11.18 25.36 -5.83
C VAL A 621 10.12 24.62 -6.63
N PRO A 622 10.37 24.38 -7.92
CA PRO A 622 9.65 23.36 -8.67
C PRO A 622 9.69 22.03 -7.92
N GLY A 623 8.54 21.41 -7.72
CA GLY A 623 8.46 20.21 -6.90
C GLY A 623 7.03 19.75 -6.63
N LEU A 624 6.89 18.47 -6.35
CA LEU A 624 5.61 17.83 -6.04
C LEU A 624 5.27 18.03 -4.55
N GLN A 625 4.11 18.60 -4.27
CA GLN A 625 3.51 18.69 -2.95
C GLN A 625 2.39 17.66 -2.86
N ILE A 626 2.65 16.52 -2.23
CA ILE A 626 1.77 15.36 -2.34
C ILE A 626 0.81 15.31 -1.15
N GLY A 627 -0.48 15.39 -1.45
CA GLY A 627 -1.59 15.24 -0.52
C GLY A 627 -2.32 13.92 -0.69
N VAL A 628 -3.06 13.55 0.35
CA VAL A 628 -3.91 12.35 0.34
C VAL A 628 -5.35 12.76 0.59
N ALA A 629 -6.25 12.14 -0.17
CA ALA A 629 -7.68 12.26 -0.05
C ALA A 629 -8.34 10.89 0.09
N GLY A 630 -9.61 10.88 0.50
CA GLY A 630 -10.46 9.69 0.47
C GLY A 630 -10.84 9.12 1.83
N TRP A 631 -11.90 8.33 1.81
CA TRP A 631 -12.57 7.74 2.96
C TRP A 631 -12.42 6.20 2.92
N GLY A 632 -11.40 5.69 3.62
CA GLY A 632 -11.10 4.26 3.67
C GLY A 632 -12.33 3.39 3.99
N GLY A 633 -12.62 2.43 3.12
CA GLY A 633 -13.72 1.48 3.25
C GLY A 633 -15.11 2.02 2.93
N ASN A 634 -15.21 3.26 2.45
CA ASN A 634 -16.46 3.91 2.06
C ASN A 634 -16.37 4.43 0.64
N GLY A 635 -17.36 4.10 -0.18
CA GLY A 635 -17.44 4.54 -1.57
C GLY A 635 -17.56 6.06 -1.74
N TYR A 636 -17.27 6.58 -2.93
CA TYR A 636 -17.46 8.01 -3.26
C TYR A 636 -18.88 8.49 -2.98
N LEU A 637 -19.90 7.70 -3.29
CA LEU A 637 -21.29 8.03 -2.97
C LEU A 637 -21.50 8.26 -1.48
N ARG A 638 -20.94 7.37 -0.66
CA ARG A 638 -21.09 7.48 0.79
C ARG A 638 -20.37 8.72 1.31
N GLN A 639 -19.22 9.06 0.74
CA GLN A 639 -18.54 10.31 1.03
C GLN A 639 -19.46 11.50 0.70
N LEU A 640 -19.94 11.61 -0.53
CA LEU A 640 -20.83 12.68 -0.97
C LEU A 640 -22.10 12.81 -0.13
N LEU A 641 -22.71 11.68 0.27
CA LEU A 641 -23.97 11.66 1.04
C LEU A 641 -23.80 11.82 2.55
N GLN A 642 -22.64 11.48 3.12
CA GLN A 642 -22.44 11.50 4.57
C GLN A 642 -21.55 12.64 5.05
N THR A 643 -20.82 13.30 4.16
CA THR A 643 -20.22 14.60 4.46
C THR A 643 -21.26 15.70 4.42
N GLU A 644 -21.10 16.73 5.25
CA GLU A 644 -21.89 17.96 5.07
C GLU A 644 -21.53 18.54 3.68
N PRO A 645 -22.51 18.82 2.79
CA PRO A 645 -22.23 19.11 1.38
C PRO A 645 -21.20 20.22 1.16
N ASP A 646 -21.40 21.34 1.83
CA ASP A 646 -20.50 22.50 1.78
C ASP A 646 -19.13 22.21 2.42
N ALA A 647 -19.02 21.21 3.30
CA ALA A 647 -17.78 20.90 3.99
C ALA A 647 -16.81 20.10 3.13
N LEU A 648 -17.32 19.18 2.30
CA LEU A 648 -16.46 18.49 1.33
C LEU A 648 -15.89 19.48 0.31
N LEU A 649 -16.75 20.36 -0.24
CA LEU A 649 -16.34 21.39 -1.19
C LEU A 649 -15.38 22.40 -0.55
N GLY A 650 -15.70 22.90 0.65
CA GLY A 650 -14.84 23.82 1.38
C GLY A 650 -13.48 23.20 1.74
N TRP A 651 -13.44 21.90 2.02
CA TRP A 651 -12.19 21.19 2.22
C TRP A 651 -11.37 21.08 0.92
N MET A 652 -11.99 20.69 -0.19
CA MET A 652 -11.33 20.62 -1.51
C MET A 652 -10.82 21.99 -1.96
N GLN A 653 -11.59 23.06 -1.73
CA GLN A 653 -11.16 24.45 -1.97
C GLN A 653 -9.93 24.81 -1.12
N GLN A 654 -9.93 24.41 0.15
CA GLN A 654 -8.79 24.65 1.05
C GLN A 654 -7.57 23.80 0.66
N ALA A 655 -7.79 22.62 0.06
CA ALA A 655 -6.76 21.74 -0.47
C ALA A 655 -5.99 22.40 -1.62
N ASP A 656 -6.71 23.18 -2.45
CA ASP A 656 -6.14 23.96 -3.55
C ASP A 656 -5.28 23.06 -4.45
N ALA A 657 -5.87 21.98 -4.94
CA ALA A 657 -5.16 20.97 -5.73
C ALA A 657 -4.95 21.48 -7.16
N ASP A 658 -3.73 21.32 -7.68
CA ASP A 658 -3.43 21.52 -9.09
C ASP A 658 -3.80 20.27 -9.90
N LEU A 659 -3.46 19.09 -9.37
CA LEU A 659 -3.67 17.79 -10.01
C LEU A 659 -4.34 16.82 -9.03
N TRP A 660 -5.37 16.12 -9.49
CA TRP A 660 -6.09 15.12 -8.70
C TRP A 660 -6.07 13.74 -9.34
N ILE A 661 -5.45 12.77 -8.68
CA ILE A 661 -5.48 11.36 -9.08
C ILE A 661 -6.59 10.65 -8.31
N GLN A 662 -7.68 10.38 -8.99
CA GLN A 662 -8.85 9.70 -8.45
C GLN A 662 -8.75 8.19 -8.68
N VAL A 663 -8.64 7.42 -7.59
CA VAL A 663 -8.55 5.96 -7.65
C VAL A 663 -9.92 5.32 -7.35
N PRO A 664 -10.35 4.25 -8.03
CA PRO A 664 -11.63 3.59 -7.79
C PRO A 664 -11.97 3.31 -6.33
N ALA A 665 -13.25 3.50 -5.98
CA ALA A 665 -13.76 3.30 -4.63
C ALA A 665 -14.36 1.90 -4.45
N GLN A 666 -13.49 0.92 -4.25
CA GLN A 666 -13.83 -0.51 -4.39
C GLN A 666 -14.75 -1.10 -3.32
N GLN A 667 -15.24 -0.31 -2.38
CA GLN A 667 -16.15 -0.79 -1.35
C GLN A 667 -17.40 0.08 -1.35
N ASN A 668 -18.56 -0.54 -1.54
CA ASN A 668 -19.88 0.11 -1.39
C ASN A 668 -20.10 1.35 -2.29
N ALA A 669 -19.49 1.41 -3.47
CA ALA A 669 -19.78 2.39 -4.50
C ALA A 669 -19.97 1.72 -5.86
N LEU A 670 -20.77 2.37 -6.71
CA LEU A 670 -20.90 2.03 -8.11
C LEU A 670 -19.90 2.88 -8.92
N PRO A 671 -19.44 2.40 -10.08
CA PRO A 671 -18.50 3.15 -10.91
C PRO A 671 -18.98 4.57 -11.26
N GLU A 672 -20.29 4.78 -11.48
CA GLU A 672 -20.85 6.11 -11.78
C GLU A 672 -20.62 7.16 -10.68
N ASN A 673 -20.36 6.73 -9.45
CA ASN A 673 -20.04 7.66 -8.37
C ASN A 673 -18.65 8.29 -8.52
N MET A 674 -17.82 7.81 -9.46
CA MET A 674 -16.56 8.45 -9.83
C MET A 674 -16.81 9.81 -10.49
N SER A 675 -17.77 9.90 -11.41
CA SER A 675 -18.19 11.14 -12.06
C SER A 675 -18.82 12.11 -11.07
N ASP A 676 -19.71 11.64 -10.18
CA ASP A 676 -20.31 12.49 -9.15
C ASP A 676 -19.23 13.17 -8.28
N PHE A 677 -18.16 12.44 -7.96
CA PHE A 677 -17.04 12.97 -7.17
C PHE A 677 -16.11 13.86 -8.01
N THR A 678 -15.94 13.57 -9.30
CA THR A 678 -15.23 14.42 -10.27
C THR A 678 -15.89 15.80 -10.36
N GLU A 679 -17.22 15.84 -10.41
CA GLU A 679 -17.98 17.10 -10.42
C GLU A 679 -17.79 17.89 -9.11
N ALA A 680 -17.76 17.21 -7.97
CA ALA A 680 -17.46 17.87 -6.70
C ALA A 680 -16.04 18.49 -6.69
N ILE A 681 -15.05 17.80 -7.24
CA ILE A 681 -13.68 18.33 -7.40
C ILE A 681 -13.72 19.58 -8.30
N ARG A 682 -14.35 19.51 -9.48
CA ARG A 682 -14.46 20.65 -10.42
C ARG A 682 -15.18 21.85 -9.82
N GLN A 683 -16.24 21.61 -9.04
CA GLN A 683 -16.95 22.66 -8.35
C GLN A 683 -16.07 23.36 -7.31
N ALA A 684 -15.20 22.60 -6.63
CA ALA A 684 -14.32 23.13 -5.60
C ALA A 684 -13.01 23.75 -6.17
N ALA A 685 -12.47 23.17 -7.23
CA ALA A 685 -11.20 23.52 -7.85
C ALA A 685 -11.36 23.41 -9.39
N PRO A 686 -11.92 24.43 -10.05
CA PRO A 686 -12.28 24.36 -11.47
C PRO A 686 -11.06 24.23 -12.41
N ASP A 687 -9.89 24.68 -11.96
CA ASP A 687 -8.63 24.61 -12.71
C ASP A 687 -7.84 23.33 -12.40
N CYS A 688 -8.36 22.44 -11.54
CA CYS A 688 -7.69 21.20 -11.18
C CYS A 688 -7.78 20.19 -12.34
N GLU A 689 -6.63 19.71 -12.80
CA GLU A 689 -6.56 18.59 -13.75
C GLU A 689 -6.87 17.28 -13.03
N ILE A 690 -7.61 16.36 -13.66
CA ILE A 690 -8.09 15.12 -13.03
C ILE A 690 -7.65 13.91 -13.83
N ILE A 691 -7.11 12.91 -13.13
CA ILE A 691 -6.73 11.60 -13.66
C ILE A 691 -7.58 10.54 -12.97
N TRP A 692 -8.17 9.63 -13.73
CA TRP A 692 -8.79 8.41 -13.23
C TRP A 692 -7.80 7.26 -13.33
N ALA A 693 -7.33 6.75 -12.19
CA ALA A 693 -6.28 5.73 -12.15
C ALA A 693 -6.79 4.45 -11.49
N ALA A 694 -7.10 3.43 -12.28
CA ALA A 694 -7.45 2.11 -11.74
C ALA A 694 -6.19 1.38 -11.24
N GLU A 695 -6.30 0.78 -10.06
CA GLU A 695 -5.21 0.03 -9.45
C GLU A 695 -5.17 -1.45 -9.88
N ALA A 696 -4.43 -2.27 -9.13
CA ALA A 696 -4.26 -3.70 -9.34
C ALA A 696 -5.46 -4.54 -8.83
N ALA A 697 -5.56 -5.80 -9.29
CA ALA A 697 -6.66 -6.73 -9.03
C ALA A 697 -7.10 -6.86 -7.55
N HIS A 698 -8.38 -6.64 -7.25
CA HIS A 698 -8.92 -6.77 -5.89
C HIS A 698 -9.81 -8.04 -5.76
N PRO A 699 -9.56 -8.90 -4.75
CA PRO A 699 -10.16 -10.25 -4.65
C PRO A 699 -11.67 -10.29 -4.52
N SER A 700 -12.27 -9.27 -3.91
CA SER A 700 -13.72 -9.26 -3.62
C SER A 700 -14.60 -9.21 -4.88
N GLY A 701 -14.02 -9.08 -6.07
CA GLY A 701 -14.77 -8.92 -7.32
C GLY A 701 -15.52 -7.58 -7.43
N VAL A 702 -15.42 -6.70 -6.43
CA VAL A 702 -16.06 -5.39 -6.41
C VAL A 702 -15.41 -4.42 -7.40
N GLN A 703 -14.25 -4.77 -7.95
CA GLN A 703 -13.64 -4.05 -9.07
C GLN A 703 -14.33 -4.27 -10.42
N ARG A 704 -15.20 -5.29 -10.56
CA ARG A 704 -15.86 -5.56 -11.85
C ARG A 704 -16.65 -4.34 -12.29
N GLY A 705 -16.30 -3.78 -13.44
CA GLY A 705 -16.94 -2.60 -14.01
C GLY A 705 -16.18 -1.30 -13.82
N TRP A 706 -15.22 -1.17 -12.89
CA TRP A 706 -14.45 0.08 -12.74
C TRP A 706 -13.47 0.32 -13.89
N PRO A 707 -12.63 -0.65 -14.28
CA PRO A 707 -11.79 -0.53 -15.47
C PRO A 707 -12.61 -0.24 -16.74
N GLU A 708 -13.69 -1.00 -16.95
CA GLU A 708 -14.59 -0.81 -18.08
C GLU A 708 -15.20 0.59 -18.06
N TYR A 709 -15.69 1.05 -16.90
CA TYR A 709 -16.25 2.38 -16.75
C TYR A 709 -15.23 3.49 -17.05
N ILE A 710 -14.00 3.38 -16.56
CA ILE A 710 -12.93 4.35 -16.85
C ILE A 710 -12.66 4.39 -18.36
N VAL A 711 -12.50 3.23 -19.00
CA VAL A 711 -12.25 3.16 -20.45
C VAL A 711 -13.42 3.74 -21.25
N ASP A 712 -14.65 3.47 -20.83
CA ASP A 712 -15.85 3.88 -21.55
C ASP A 712 -16.21 5.38 -21.34
N HIS A 713 -15.84 5.99 -20.21
CA HIS A 713 -16.34 7.32 -19.82
C HIS A 713 -15.27 8.39 -19.62
N ALA A 714 -13.99 8.06 -19.40
CA ALA A 714 -12.96 9.07 -19.09
C ALA A 714 -12.87 10.18 -20.16
N ALA A 715 -12.97 9.81 -21.44
CA ALA A 715 -12.95 10.80 -22.54
C ALA A 715 -14.18 11.72 -22.54
N GLU A 716 -15.37 11.19 -22.25
CA GLU A 716 -16.61 11.99 -22.17
C GLU A 716 -16.59 12.93 -20.97
N GLU A 717 -15.96 12.49 -19.89
CA GLU A 717 -15.75 13.28 -18.69
C GLU A 717 -14.60 14.28 -18.83
N GLY A 718 -13.81 14.23 -19.91
CA GLY A 718 -12.66 15.13 -20.10
C GLY A 718 -11.55 14.90 -19.07
N VAL A 719 -11.26 13.64 -18.75
CA VAL A 719 -10.18 13.22 -17.83
C VAL A 719 -9.31 12.16 -18.50
N ILE A 720 -8.06 12.01 -18.04
CA ILE A 720 -7.20 10.90 -18.47
C ILE A 720 -7.62 9.64 -17.73
N GLY A 721 -7.77 8.52 -18.43
CA GLY A 721 -8.05 7.22 -17.83
C GLY A 721 -6.86 6.28 -17.95
N ILE A 722 -6.31 5.79 -16.84
CA ILE A 722 -5.24 4.77 -16.84
C ILE A 722 -5.68 3.56 -16.01
N VAL A 723 -5.30 2.37 -16.46
CA VAL A 723 -5.73 1.12 -15.81
C VAL A 723 -4.55 0.18 -15.61
N ALA A 724 -4.15 -0.01 -14.35
CA ALA A 724 -3.10 -0.97 -13.98
C ALA A 724 -3.61 -2.42 -13.83
N LEU A 725 -4.94 -2.62 -13.81
CA LEU A 725 -5.53 -3.93 -13.62
C LEU A 725 -5.05 -4.89 -14.72
N ASN A 726 -4.48 -6.03 -14.31
CA ASN A 726 -3.92 -7.05 -15.19
C ASN A 726 -2.81 -6.55 -16.12
N HIS A 727 -2.23 -5.38 -15.89
CA HIS A 727 -1.08 -4.97 -16.68
C HIS A 727 0.06 -5.98 -16.46
N PRO A 728 0.76 -6.45 -17.52
CA PRO A 728 1.82 -7.45 -17.38
C PRO A 728 2.84 -7.08 -16.29
N GLU A 729 3.20 -5.80 -16.19
CA GLU A 729 4.18 -5.35 -15.21
C GLU A 729 3.78 -5.48 -13.74
N VAL A 730 2.48 -5.40 -13.44
CA VAL A 730 1.94 -5.60 -12.09
C VAL A 730 1.58 -7.07 -11.87
N GLY A 731 1.07 -7.72 -12.91
CA GLY A 731 0.70 -9.13 -12.91
C GLY A 731 -0.69 -9.40 -12.36
N THR A 732 -1.04 -10.68 -12.30
CA THR A 732 -2.29 -11.17 -11.68
C THR A 732 -2.28 -10.95 -10.17
N GLU A 733 -3.44 -11.07 -9.52
CA GLU A 733 -3.54 -10.98 -8.05
C GLU A 733 -2.60 -11.98 -7.34
N LEU A 734 -2.53 -13.21 -7.86
CA LEU A 734 -1.68 -14.26 -7.32
C LEU A 734 -0.20 -13.91 -7.45
N GLU A 735 0.20 -13.36 -8.59
CA GLU A 735 1.56 -12.88 -8.82
C GLU A 735 1.90 -11.73 -7.86
N GLN A 736 0.98 -10.80 -7.64
CA GLN A 736 1.17 -9.70 -6.69
C GLN A 736 1.35 -10.19 -5.25
N LEU A 737 0.57 -11.18 -4.81
CA LEU A 737 0.73 -11.81 -3.50
C LEU A 737 2.11 -12.49 -3.38
N ALA A 738 2.51 -13.23 -4.42
CA ALA A 738 3.79 -13.92 -4.46
C ALA A 738 5.00 -12.99 -4.52
N ASP A 739 4.89 -11.86 -5.22
CA ASP A 739 5.94 -10.85 -5.37
C ASP A 739 6.02 -9.89 -4.18
N GLY A 740 5.22 -10.14 -3.14
CA GLY A 740 5.12 -9.27 -1.96
C GLY A 740 4.59 -7.88 -2.29
N GLN A 741 3.92 -7.69 -3.44
CA GLN A 741 3.24 -6.45 -3.80
C GLN A 741 1.95 -6.26 -2.99
N ARG A 742 1.47 -7.31 -2.32
CA ARG A 742 0.32 -7.27 -1.42
C ARG A 742 0.73 -7.62 0.01
N SER A 743 0.18 -6.88 0.96
CA SER A 743 0.32 -7.16 2.40
C SER A 743 -0.74 -8.13 2.90
N ASN A 744 -1.89 -8.18 2.22
CA ASN A 744 -2.93 -9.19 2.33
C ASN A 744 -3.80 -9.11 1.06
N LEU A 745 -4.88 -9.89 1.01
CA LEU A 745 -5.81 -9.92 -0.13
C LEU A 745 -6.20 -8.52 -0.67
N PRO A 746 -6.89 -7.65 0.09
CA PRO A 746 -7.32 -6.36 -0.44
C PRO A 746 -6.23 -5.28 -0.48
N HIS A 747 -5.18 -5.38 0.35
CA HIS A 747 -4.24 -4.27 0.57
C HIS A 747 -2.88 -4.50 -0.10
N ILE A 748 -2.50 -3.55 -0.93
CA ILE A 748 -1.17 -3.47 -1.54
C ILE A 748 -0.13 -3.15 -0.47
N SER A 749 1.09 -3.69 -0.58
CA SER A 749 2.23 -3.40 0.30
C SER A 749 2.90 -2.08 -0.09
N ARG A 750 3.89 -1.61 0.66
CA ARG A 750 4.70 -0.46 0.24
C ARG A 750 5.33 -0.69 -1.14
N ARG A 751 5.87 -1.89 -1.35
CA ARG A 751 6.46 -2.34 -2.61
C ARG A 751 5.45 -2.29 -3.76
N GLY A 752 4.24 -2.80 -3.56
CA GLY A 752 3.22 -2.77 -4.60
C GLY A 752 2.75 -1.35 -4.94
N ASN A 753 2.72 -0.44 -3.96
CA ASN A 753 2.40 0.96 -4.24
C ASN A 753 3.49 1.64 -5.07
N LEU A 754 4.76 1.38 -4.78
CA LEU A 754 5.87 1.85 -5.62
C LEU A 754 5.71 1.33 -7.05
N LYS A 755 5.45 0.02 -7.22
CA LYS A 755 5.27 -0.57 -8.56
C LYS A 755 4.05 -0.01 -9.30
N LEU A 756 2.97 0.27 -8.58
CA LEU A 756 1.81 0.94 -9.17
C LEU A 756 2.10 2.37 -9.59
N ALA A 757 2.85 3.14 -8.78
CA ALA A 757 3.23 4.50 -9.13
C ALA A 757 4.15 4.53 -10.35
N GLU A 758 5.08 3.58 -10.46
CA GLU A 758 5.93 3.39 -11.65
C GLU A 758 5.08 3.16 -12.89
N LEU A 759 4.21 2.14 -12.84
CA LEU A 759 3.33 1.82 -13.97
C LEU A 759 2.38 2.97 -14.30
N TRP A 760 1.81 3.65 -13.31
CA TRP A 760 0.95 4.80 -13.59
C TRP A 760 1.72 5.93 -14.26
N CYS A 761 3.00 6.17 -13.91
CA CYS A 761 3.80 7.15 -14.64
C CYS A 761 4.03 6.72 -16.09
N GLU A 762 4.30 5.44 -16.35
CA GLU A 762 4.44 4.90 -17.72
C GLU A 762 3.14 5.04 -18.53
N LEU A 763 2.01 4.66 -17.94
CA LEU A 763 0.71 4.78 -18.61
C LEU A 763 0.30 6.24 -18.84
N LEU A 764 0.72 7.15 -17.96
CA LEU A 764 0.52 8.59 -18.14
C LEU A 764 1.45 9.17 -19.22
N ASP A 765 2.69 8.70 -19.32
CA ASP A 765 3.60 9.07 -20.41
C ASP A 765 2.98 8.78 -21.78
N GLU A 766 2.30 7.63 -21.90
CA GLU A 766 1.61 7.23 -23.12
C GLU A 766 0.29 8.00 -23.37
N ALA A 767 -0.43 8.37 -22.31
CA ALA A 767 -1.81 8.87 -22.40
C ALA A 767 -1.93 10.39 -22.31
N ALA A 768 -1.05 11.04 -21.55
CA ALA A 768 -1.09 12.46 -21.30
C ALA A 768 -0.44 13.23 -22.46
N VAL A 769 -1.15 14.20 -22.99
CA VAL A 769 -0.60 15.16 -23.94
C VAL A 769 -0.51 16.50 -23.24
N ASP A 770 0.68 17.09 -23.20
CA ASP A 770 0.83 18.48 -22.77
C ASP A 770 0.23 19.39 -23.86
N PRO A 771 -0.90 20.07 -23.61
CA PRO A 771 -1.51 20.95 -24.61
C PRO A 771 -0.60 22.14 -24.96
N CYS A 772 0.29 22.52 -24.03
CA CYS A 772 1.26 23.57 -24.26
C CYS A 772 2.65 23.27 -23.66
N PRO A 773 3.49 22.54 -24.41
CA PRO A 773 4.86 22.29 -23.98
C PRO A 773 5.74 23.55 -23.93
N ALA A 774 5.30 24.67 -24.51
CA ALA A 774 6.07 25.93 -24.55
C ALA A 774 5.79 26.88 -23.37
N ASP A 775 4.94 26.50 -22.41
CA ASP A 775 4.71 27.23 -21.17
C ASP A 775 5.78 26.86 -20.12
N PHE A 776 6.70 27.79 -19.88
CA PHE A 776 7.88 27.60 -19.02
C PHE A 776 7.95 28.59 -17.86
N ALA A 777 7.14 29.65 -17.84
CA ALA A 777 7.21 30.69 -16.83
C ALA A 777 5.83 31.12 -16.31
N PRO A 778 5.71 31.48 -15.01
CA PRO A 778 4.49 32.09 -14.50
C PRO A 778 4.28 33.51 -15.07
N ASP A 779 3.05 33.98 -15.22
CA ASP A 779 1.78 33.31 -14.88
C ASP A 779 1.46 32.17 -15.88
N TRP A 780 1.28 30.95 -15.37
CA TRP A 780 1.05 29.76 -16.22
C TRP A 780 -0.20 29.92 -17.08
N GLY A 781 -0.13 29.47 -18.33
CA GLY A 781 -1.13 29.71 -19.37
C GLY A 781 -1.00 31.09 -20.06
N GLN A 782 0.01 31.90 -19.73
CA GLN A 782 0.34 33.12 -20.45
C GLN A 782 1.64 32.95 -21.23
N TYR A 783 1.57 33.09 -22.55
CA TYR A 783 2.71 32.87 -23.44
C TYR A 783 3.39 34.19 -23.78
N ASP A 784 4.49 34.48 -23.08
CA ASP A 784 5.20 35.74 -23.24
C ASP A 784 6.73 35.58 -23.31
N PHE A 785 7.44 36.70 -23.25
CA PHE A 785 8.89 36.68 -23.41
C PHE A 785 9.61 35.98 -22.24
N PHE A 786 8.98 35.81 -21.08
CA PHE A 786 9.55 35.11 -19.94
C PHE A 786 9.64 33.61 -20.19
N ASP A 787 8.68 32.99 -20.90
CA ASP A 787 8.78 31.58 -21.33
C ASP A 787 10.02 31.36 -22.18
N VAL A 788 10.26 32.27 -23.13
CA VAL A 788 11.44 32.23 -24.00
C VAL A 788 12.73 32.30 -23.18
N GLN A 789 12.77 33.17 -22.15
CA GLN A 789 13.94 33.28 -21.29
C GLN A 789 14.18 32.01 -20.47
N VAL A 790 13.14 31.43 -19.88
CA VAL A 790 13.25 30.21 -19.09
C VAL A 790 13.64 29.03 -19.98
N TYR A 791 12.97 28.85 -21.12
CA TYR A 791 13.29 27.80 -22.09
C TYR A 791 14.76 27.88 -22.58
N LEU A 792 15.25 29.08 -22.91
CA LEU A 792 16.65 29.22 -23.32
C LEU A 792 17.63 28.89 -22.18
N SER A 793 17.24 29.15 -20.93
CA SER A 793 18.04 28.76 -19.76
C SER A 793 18.08 27.24 -19.60
N THR A 794 16.92 26.57 -19.64
CA THR A 794 16.82 25.10 -19.52
C THR A 794 17.55 24.39 -20.66
N PHE A 795 17.42 24.91 -21.89
CA PHE A 795 18.14 24.43 -23.07
C PHE A 795 19.67 24.49 -22.89
N VAL A 796 20.20 25.63 -22.43
CA VAL A 796 21.65 25.81 -22.24
C VAL A 796 22.21 24.93 -21.11
N THR A 797 21.40 24.61 -20.09
CA THR A 797 21.79 23.71 -19.00
C THR A 797 21.67 22.24 -19.37
N GLY A 798 21.08 21.90 -20.52
CA GLY A 798 20.79 20.51 -20.91
C GLY A 798 19.74 19.86 -20.01
N ASP A 799 18.78 20.64 -19.52
CA ASP A 799 17.69 20.14 -18.70
C ASP A 799 16.71 19.32 -19.56
N PRO A 800 16.34 18.08 -19.17
CA PRO A 800 15.43 17.22 -19.96
C PRO A 800 14.10 17.88 -20.32
N SER A 801 13.61 18.86 -19.56
CA SER A 801 12.39 19.61 -19.90
C SER A 801 12.51 20.42 -21.19
N ALA A 802 13.73 20.68 -21.68
CA ALA A 802 13.97 21.40 -22.93
C ALA A 802 13.89 20.51 -24.18
N ASP A 803 13.85 19.18 -24.05
CA ASP A 803 13.63 18.23 -25.14
C ASP A 803 12.15 18.19 -25.52
N LEU A 804 11.76 19.09 -26.42
CA LEU A 804 10.38 19.22 -26.90
C LEU A 804 10.08 18.31 -28.09
N THR A 805 11.08 17.63 -28.63
CA THR A 805 10.91 16.60 -29.66
C THR A 805 10.71 15.21 -29.07
N GLY A 806 11.14 14.99 -27.83
CA GLY A 806 11.03 13.75 -27.09
C GLY A 806 12.00 12.66 -27.59
N ASP A 807 13.08 13.04 -28.27
CA ASP A 807 14.04 12.09 -28.85
C ASP A 807 15.25 11.80 -27.93
N GLY A 808 15.28 12.43 -26.77
CA GLY A 808 16.35 12.33 -25.76
C GLY A 808 17.56 13.21 -26.06
N ILE A 809 17.53 14.05 -27.10
CA ILE A 809 18.65 14.88 -27.54
C ILE A 809 18.23 16.35 -27.58
N ILE A 810 18.73 17.12 -26.61
CA ILE A 810 18.49 18.57 -26.56
C ILE A 810 19.35 19.29 -27.61
N ASP A 811 18.75 19.70 -28.73
CA ASP A 811 19.44 20.37 -29.84
C ASP A 811 18.61 21.48 -30.54
N PHE A 812 19.08 21.95 -31.70
CA PHE A 812 18.41 23.02 -32.42
C PHE A 812 16.96 22.70 -32.82
N PHE A 813 16.61 21.42 -33.01
CA PHE A 813 15.26 21.00 -33.36
C PHE A 813 14.29 21.24 -32.21
N ASP A 814 14.71 21.16 -30.96
CA ASP A 814 13.89 21.56 -29.81
C ASP A 814 13.62 23.05 -29.81
N VAL A 815 14.64 23.87 -30.10
CA VAL A 815 14.46 25.33 -30.20
C VAL A 815 13.47 25.66 -31.32
N GLN A 816 13.58 24.96 -32.45
CA GLN A 816 12.64 25.11 -33.55
C GLN A 816 11.22 24.67 -33.15
N ARG A 817 11.08 23.57 -32.39
CA ARG A 817 9.80 23.09 -31.87
C ARG A 817 9.19 24.10 -30.89
N PHE A 818 9.98 24.60 -29.93
CA PHE A 818 9.58 25.65 -28.99
C PHE A 818 9.07 26.89 -29.74
N LEU A 819 9.84 27.43 -30.67
CA LEU A 819 9.45 28.62 -31.43
C LEU A 819 8.18 28.38 -32.26
N SER A 820 7.99 27.17 -32.80
CA SER A 820 6.77 26.81 -33.52
C SER A 820 5.55 26.76 -32.59
N LEU A 821 5.68 26.19 -31.40
CA LEU A 821 4.61 26.12 -30.39
C LEU A 821 4.29 27.52 -29.85
N PHE A 822 5.31 28.27 -29.46
CA PHE A 822 5.21 29.63 -28.95
C PHE A 822 4.55 30.59 -29.95
N THR A 823 4.95 30.55 -31.23
CA THR A 823 4.35 31.42 -32.27
C THR A 823 2.95 31.01 -32.69
N ALA A 824 2.58 29.74 -32.49
CA ALA A 824 1.20 29.30 -32.61
C ALA A 824 0.31 29.79 -31.45
N GLY A 825 0.92 30.41 -30.43
CA GLY A 825 0.25 30.88 -29.24
C GLY A 825 -0.09 29.77 -28.25
N CYS A 826 0.57 28.61 -28.38
CA CYS A 826 0.23 27.32 -27.76
C CYS A 826 -1.27 26.98 -27.85
N PRO A 827 -1.63 26.08 -28.78
CA PRO A 827 -3.00 25.95 -29.30
C PRO A 827 -4.09 25.72 -28.24
#